data_AF-A0A1R4I802-F1
#
_entry.id   AF-A0A1R4I802-F1
#
_cell.length_a   1.000
_cell.length_b   1.000
_cell.length_c   1.000
_cell.angle_alpha   90.00
_cell.angle_beta   90.00
_cell.angle_gamma   90.00
#
_symmetry.space_group_name_H-M   'P 1'
#
loop_
_entity.id
_entity.type
_entity.pdbx_description
1 polymer ?
#
loop_
_entity_poly.entity_id
_entity_poly.type
_entity_poly.pdbx_seq_one_letter_code
_entity_poly.pdbx_strand_id
1 'polypeptide(L)'
;MNDSNFIKTTEVAKILERSEATIKRWESEEKLTSYRNASNHRLFCKNEVLGLKNILNTEIKKTSHTIPISRAISPKSHPAHYLMHKYWGRKPHNVVSEYIAAHTQKGERVLDPFMGSGVTVIEGAKLEREVIGVDLNPMSKFIVDNTVNKVNIPKFQLAFESIYEKVFEQYRHFYITKCSKCDADVELSSLVWSEEGLETIRQNCPCCKKVIQTATAIDIKVYDDIVGNFELLTKGNAFPTDKVLQYVKRSGNERIDELFSKRALIILSSFLRNINEEKDEAVRNLLLFVFSSALPNCSKMLPGDIKTASYKSGWVISKFWVPKVHTERNVFECIQLRYKAILKGKSETTQIDSKFVKTYNQDSRFLSQIDDQSIDYIWTDPPYGESIAYLGLSHLWNSWLGFEPDYSNEIIIDPFRKKRIDSFEEGMNGVFKELNRVLKKGKYLSFSFHNRDLKVWKAIVEPLLRNGFQLVNVVMQPQAVSSGTQGINKNNTLKGDFIYNFMKVDEPANTVFTHHPNAYALIKGMAFDYLQSHKQCTAAELYEFLIPQIILNHAFIDENKKVIDIENLLQKEFIYFEENNNYYWKNKSKPSNKPLGVLDLFAGAGGFSTGFKKANCTIVAAVEFDNEIAKTYSKNHPETILHNVDIRSLPTETIVNNFQEKGIECDIIIGGPPCQGFSMSGNRIRKSFEGKFDERNELFMEFFRFVKALNPSYFIIENVEGILNYNGGTVRDEIYNLFEGIGYKLDSKVLLAADYGVPQLRKRAFFFGTRKSVDPKSLIPSPTHSPGDYTSTWDAISDLPPIESGEGVDLLVKSNHAEYTSYQLKLGAQTQNIIYNHKASSHSKETIEKLKLINSGKKQSDLPEHMHTKSVHSGSWGRMEKHKPAFTLTTRINTPSVGRIVHPEKNRTITPREAARIQSFPDDFVFIGGITTIGKQIGNAVSPLLAEQLAKQILNIEEQLGLNFS
;
A
#
# COMPACT_ATOMS: atom_id res chain seq x y z
N MET A 1 15.02 32.40 43.36
CA MET A 1 14.54 32.49 41.97
C MET A 1 13.12 31.96 41.96
N ASN A 2 12.16 32.65 41.33
CA ASN A 2 10.77 32.18 41.29
C ASN A 2 10.68 30.85 40.52
N ASP A 3 10.35 29.77 41.23
CA ASP A 3 10.24 28.39 40.70
C ASP A 3 9.06 28.20 39.70
N SER A 4 8.32 29.26 39.34
CA SER A 4 7.13 29.16 38.47
C SER A 4 7.43 29.09 36.97
N ASN A 5 8.66 29.36 36.52
CA ASN A 5 9.05 29.40 35.10
C ASN A 5 9.88 28.21 34.63
N PHE A 6 10.08 27.21 35.50
CA PHE A 6 10.93 26.07 35.21
C PHE A 6 10.16 24.75 35.32
N ILE A 7 10.42 23.84 34.39
CA ILE A 7 9.70 22.58 34.22
C ILE A 7 10.64 21.38 34.28
N LYS A 8 10.15 20.23 34.75
CA LYS A 8 10.94 19.00 34.90
C LYS A 8 11.18 18.33 33.55
N THR A 9 12.22 17.49 33.46
CA THR A 9 12.57 16.71 32.26
C THR A 9 11.37 15.95 31.65
N THR A 10 10.50 15.39 32.49
CA THR A 10 9.27 14.67 32.10
C THR A 10 8.28 15.58 31.35
N GLU A 11 8.19 16.84 31.76
CA GLU A 11 7.28 17.82 31.19
C GLU A 11 7.87 18.46 29.93
N VAL A 12 9.19 18.65 29.88
CA VAL A 12 9.92 19.01 28.66
C VAL A 12 9.76 17.94 27.59
N ALA A 13 9.92 16.67 27.97
CA ALA A 13 9.71 15.50 27.11
C ALA A 13 8.30 15.48 26.51
N LYS A 14 7.28 15.81 27.32
CA LYS A 14 5.89 15.98 26.85
C LYS A 14 5.73 17.15 25.90
N ILE A 15 6.26 18.33 26.24
CA ILE A 15 6.10 19.54 25.39
C ILE A 15 6.77 19.36 24.04
N LEU A 16 7.97 18.78 24.00
CA LEU A 16 8.74 18.55 22.77
C LEU A 16 8.38 17.24 22.05
N GLU A 17 7.48 16.42 22.62
CA GLU A 17 7.08 15.11 22.08
C GLU A 17 8.30 14.21 21.81
N ARG A 18 9.19 14.10 22.80
CA ARG A 18 10.43 13.31 22.75
C ARG A 18 10.61 12.50 24.04
N SER A 19 11.45 11.46 24.00
CA SER A 19 11.78 10.71 25.21
C SER A 19 12.66 11.53 26.16
N GLU A 20 12.58 11.26 27.46
CA GLU A 20 13.45 11.91 28.46
C GLU A 20 14.95 11.66 28.19
N ALA A 21 15.29 10.52 27.57
CA ALA A 21 16.66 10.22 27.13
C ALA A 21 17.13 11.20 26.06
N THR A 22 16.22 11.60 25.15
CA THR A 22 16.50 12.61 24.13
C THR A 22 16.70 13.99 24.75
N ILE A 23 15.90 14.35 25.76
CA ILE A 23 16.05 15.63 26.47
C ILE A 23 17.40 15.71 27.19
N LYS A 24 17.82 14.63 27.85
CA LYS A 24 19.15 14.52 28.49
C LYS A 24 20.30 14.61 27.49
N ARG A 25 20.12 14.03 26.30
CA ARG A 25 21.10 14.14 25.22
C ARG A 25 21.18 15.58 24.69
N TRP A 26 20.04 16.23 24.46
CA TRP A 26 19.99 17.61 23.98
C TRP A 26 20.53 18.62 24.99
N GLU A 27 20.39 18.32 26.29
CA GLU A 27 21.12 19.02 27.34
C GLU A 27 22.64 18.86 27.21
N SER A 28 23.14 17.63 27.01
CA SER A 28 24.57 17.38 26.81
C SER A 28 25.14 17.93 25.50
N GLU A 29 24.27 18.20 24.53
CA GLU A 29 24.59 18.84 23.25
C GLU A 29 24.36 20.37 23.29
N GLU A 30 24.08 20.94 24.46
CA GLU A 30 23.84 22.38 24.68
C GLU A 30 22.65 22.96 23.89
N LYS A 31 21.71 22.11 23.44
CA LYS A 31 20.47 22.52 22.75
C LYS A 31 19.36 22.93 23.71
N LEU A 32 19.47 22.55 24.97
CA LEU A 32 18.58 22.93 26.06
C LEU A 32 19.41 23.15 27.32
N THR A 33 19.15 24.25 28.01
CA THR A 33 19.85 24.58 29.25
C THR A 33 19.05 24.10 30.45
N SER A 34 19.70 23.41 31.39
CA SER A 34 19.08 22.97 32.64
C SER A 34 19.87 23.45 33.85
N TYR A 35 19.19 23.65 34.98
CA TYR A 35 19.82 23.82 36.28
C TYR A 35 19.30 22.77 37.26
N ARG A 36 20.08 22.53 38.31
CA ARG A 36 19.71 21.58 39.37
C ARG A 36 19.17 22.33 40.57
N ASN A 37 18.01 21.90 41.08
CA ASN A 37 17.47 22.45 42.32
C ASN A 37 18.14 21.82 43.57
N ALA A 38 17.76 22.31 44.76
CA ALA A 38 18.30 21.83 46.04
C ALA A 38 18.08 20.31 46.29
N SER A 39 17.10 19.69 45.62
CA SER A 39 16.85 18.25 45.66
C SER A 39 17.52 17.49 44.51
N ASN A 40 18.47 18.11 43.81
CA ASN A 40 19.24 17.55 42.71
C ASN A 40 18.41 17.16 41.45
N HIS A 41 17.20 17.71 41.30
CA HIS A 41 16.36 17.51 40.11
C HIS A 41 16.72 18.51 39.00
N ARG A 42 16.73 18.03 37.75
CA ARG A 42 16.92 18.86 36.55
C ARG A 42 15.67 19.67 36.25
N LEU A 43 15.84 20.96 36.02
CA LEU A 43 14.79 21.91 35.68
C LEU A 43 15.21 22.72 34.45
N PHE A 44 14.27 22.90 33.51
CA PHE A 44 14.49 23.59 32.24
C PHE A 44 13.60 24.82 32.13
N CYS A 45 14.10 25.89 31.50
CA CYS A 45 13.32 27.11 31.30
C CYS A 45 12.15 26.84 30.33
N LYS A 46 10.92 27.11 30.77
CA LYS A 46 9.71 26.80 29.97
C LYS A 46 9.68 27.57 28.64
N ASN A 47 10.14 28.82 28.61
CA ASN A 47 10.16 29.65 27.40
C ASN A 47 11.17 29.16 26.36
N GLU A 48 12.34 28.69 26.81
CA GLU A 48 13.38 28.11 25.96
C GLU A 48 12.88 26.82 25.29
N VAL A 49 12.21 25.96 26.06
CA VAL A 49 11.60 24.72 25.57
C VAL A 49 10.51 25.00 24.53
N LEU A 50 9.65 26.00 24.76
CA LEU A 50 8.63 26.40 23.79
C LEU A 50 9.25 27.01 22.51
N GLY A 51 10.34 27.77 22.63
CA GLY A 51 11.10 28.28 21.50
C GLY A 51 11.69 27.16 20.63
N LEU A 52 12.31 26.16 21.25
CA LEU A 52 12.85 25.00 20.55
C LEU A 52 11.73 24.18 19.87
N LYS A 53 10.55 24.04 20.50
CA LYS A 53 9.38 23.41 19.86
C LYS A 53 9.02 24.09 18.54
N ASN A 54 9.02 25.42 18.52
CA ASN A 54 8.71 26.19 17.32
C ASN A 54 9.77 26.01 16.23
N ILE A 55 11.05 26.00 16.58
CA ILE A 55 12.15 25.75 15.62
C ILE A 55 12.01 24.35 15.00
N LEU A 56 11.83 23.32 15.82
CA LEU A 56 11.66 21.94 15.36
C LEU A 56 10.42 21.76 14.46
N ASN A 57 9.30 22.41 14.81
CA ASN A 57 8.10 22.41 13.96
C ASN A 57 8.32 23.13 12.62
N THR A 58 9.20 24.13 12.59
CA THR A 58 9.54 24.88 11.38
C THR A 58 10.50 24.09 10.48
N GLU A 59 11.44 23.33 11.05
CA GLU A 59 12.33 22.42 10.32
C GLU A 59 11.61 21.19 9.76
N ILE A 60 10.63 20.65 10.49
CA ILE A 60 9.75 19.58 9.99
C ILE A 60 8.91 20.09 8.82
N LYS A 61 8.41 21.32 8.88
CA LYS A 61 7.71 21.94 7.75
C LYS A 61 8.64 22.20 6.55
N LYS A 62 9.92 22.51 6.75
CA LYS A 62 10.88 22.67 5.63
C LYS A 62 11.25 21.34 4.97
N THR A 63 11.30 20.25 5.73
CA THR A 63 11.64 18.90 5.23
C THR A 63 10.42 18.12 4.70
N SER A 64 9.18 18.54 5.00
CA SER A 64 7.97 17.86 4.52
C SER A 64 7.66 18.06 3.02
N HIS A 65 8.30 19.02 2.36
CA HIS A 65 7.98 19.39 0.97
C HIS A 65 8.59 18.44 -0.09
N THR A 66 9.26 17.36 0.33
CA THR A 66 10.02 16.47 -0.56
C THR A 66 9.70 14.98 -0.41
N ILE A 67 8.73 14.60 0.43
CA ILE A 67 8.36 13.18 0.62
C ILE A 67 6.83 13.06 0.56
N PRO A 68 6.28 12.24 -0.35
CA PRO A 68 4.83 12.05 -0.42
C PRO A 68 4.32 11.41 0.87
N ILE A 69 3.09 11.76 1.24
CA ILE A 69 2.42 11.23 2.42
C ILE A 69 2.44 9.69 2.35
N SER A 70 2.84 9.04 3.44
CA SER A 70 2.98 7.58 3.53
C SER A 70 1.96 6.92 4.47
N ARG A 71 1.06 7.71 5.05
CA ARG A 71 0.01 7.25 5.97
C ARG A 71 -1.38 7.53 5.42
N ALA A 72 -2.34 6.71 5.83
CA ALA A 72 -3.74 7.00 5.61
C ALA A 72 -4.15 8.30 6.34
N ILE A 73 -5.08 9.04 5.76
CA ILE A 73 -5.70 10.23 6.32
C ILE A 73 -7.16 9.88 6.58
N SER A 74 -7.62 10.10 7.82
CA SER A 74 -9.02 9.84 8.16
C SER A 74 -9.93 10.80 7.38
N PRO A 75 -10.83 10.29 6.51
CA PRO A 75 -11.64 11.11 5.62
C PRO A 75 -12.80 11.76 6.38
N LYS A 76 -13.12 13.01 6.03
CA LYS A 76 -14.26 13.76 6.59
C LYS A 76 -15.43 13.79 5.62
N SER A 77 -16.65 13.87 6.16
CA SER A 77 -17.87 14.10 5.38
C SER A 77 -17.83 15.45 4.68
N HIS A 78 -18.48 15.55 3.52
CA HIS A 78 -18.51 16.77 2.72
C HIS A 78 -19.42 17.85 3.35
N PRO A 79 -18.92 19.08 3.57
CA PRO A 79 -19.74 20.24 3.91
C PRO A 79 -20.77 20.62 2.83
N ALA A 80 -21.68 21.55 3.14
CA ALA A 80 -22.83 21.85 2.29
C ALA A 80 -22.45 22.41 0.92
N HIS A 81 -21.37 23.19 0.80
CA HIS A 81 -20.92 23.71 -0.50
C HIS A 81 -20.57 22.63 -1.53
N TYR A 82 -20.09 21.46 -1.10
CA TYR A 82 -19.91 20.32 -2.02
C TYR A 82 -21.23 19.65 -2.39
N LEU A 83 -22.27 19.76 -1.56
CA LEU A 83 -23.57 19.11 -1.75
C LEU A 83 -24.58 19.97 -2.55
N MET A 84 -24.15 21.14 -3.05
CA MET A 84 -24.97 22.07 -3.83
C MET A 84 -25.40 21.54 -5.20
N HIS A 85 -24.67 20.61 -5.77
CA HIS A 85 -25.06 19.87 -6.98
C HIS A 85 -24.73 18.39 -6.81
N LYS A 86 -25.27 17.51 -7.65
CA LYS A 86 -24.84 16.11 -7.71
C LYS A 86 -23.66 15.96 -8.67
N TYR A 87 -22.72 15.08 -8.34
CA TYR A 87 -21.66 14.59 -9.23
C TYR A 87 -21.21 13.21 -8.72
N TRP A 88 -20.87 12.25 -9.60
CA TRP A 88 -20.68 10.84 -9.23
C TRP A 88 -19.32 10.52 -8.59
N GLY A 89 -18.30 11.35 -8.78
CA GLY A 89 -16.96 11.19 -8.19
C GLY A 89 -16.64 12.37 -7.27
N ARG A 90 -16.43 12.11 -5.96
CA ARG A 90 -16.02 13.12 -4.98
C ARG A 90 -15.08 12.55 -3.95
N LYS A 91 -13.81 12.95 -4.04
CA LYS A 91 -12.81 12.57 -3.04
C LYS A 91 -13.04 13.32 -1.72
N PRO A 92 -12.67 12.74 -0.56
CA PRO A 92 -12.75 13.42 0.71
C PRO A 92 -11.91 14.70 0.70
N HIS A 93 -12.56 15.85 0.90
CA HIS A 93 -11.95 17.17 0.75
C HIS A 93 -10.69 17.34 1.61
N ASN A 94 -10.71 16.89 2.87
CA ASN A 94 -9.57 17.03 3.78
C ASN A 94 -8.35 16.22 3.36
N VAL A 95 -8.55 15.08 2.70
CA VAL A 95 -7.46 14.26 2.15
C VAL A 95 -6.77 15.05 1.03
N VAL A 96 -7.55 15.56 0.08
CA VAL A 96 -7.03 16.39 -1.02
C VAL A 96 -6.30 17.63 -0.49
N SER A 97 -6.89 18.31 0.50
CA SER A 97 -6.31 19.48 1.17
C SER A 97 -4.93 19.19 1.77
N GLU A 98 -4.79 18.08 2.49
CA GLU A 98 -3.55 17.71 3.15
C GLU A 98 -2.45 17.34 2.14
N TYR A 99 -2.80 16.68 1.04
CA TYR A 99 -1.87 16.39 -0.04
C TYR A 99 -1.41 17.66 -0.78
N ILE A 100 -2.31 18.58 -1.10
CA ILE A 100 -1.95 19.88 -1.65
C ILE A 100 -1.03 20.62 -0.66
N ALA A 101 -1.35 20.60 0.63
CA ALA A 101 -0.55 21.26 1.65
C ALA A 101 0.83 20.65 1.88
N ALA A 102 0.98 19.35 1.68
CA ALA A 102 2.27 18.67 1.81
C ALA A 102 3.23 19.01 0.65
N HIS A 103 2.70 19.26 -0.56
CA HIS A 103 3.51 19.44 -1.76
C HIS A 103 3.58 20.90 -2.26
N THR A 104 2.81 21.82 -1.67
CA THR A 104 2.77 23.21 -2.12
C THR A 104 2.73 24.26 -1.00
N GLN A 105 3.26 25.43 -1.31
CA GLN A 105 3.21 26.67 -0.54
C GLN A 105 2.14 27.63 -1.10
N LYS A 106 1.87 28.72 -0.35
CA LYS A 106 0.97 29.78 -0.82
C LYS A 106 1.50 30.40 -2.12
N GLY A 107 0.60 30.63 -3.08
CA GLY A 107 0.93 31.16 -4.40
C GLY A 107 1.51 30.16 -5.40
N GLU A 108 1.90 28.95 -4.97
CA GLU A 108 2.33 27.89 -5.90
C GLU A 108 1.14 27.32 -6.69
N ARG A 109 1.44 26.73 -7.85
CA ARG A 109 0.44 26.31 -8.84
C ARG A 109 0.04 24.85 -8.69
N VAL A 110 -1.26 24.59 -8.58
CA VAL A 110 -1.84 23.25 -8.52
C VAL A 110 -2.69 23.00 -9.77
N LEU A 111 -2.55 21.83 -10.39
CA LEU A 111 -3.35 21.43 -11.53
C LEU A 111 -4.21 20.21 -11.20
N ASP A 112 -5.46 20.24 -11.65
CA ASP A 112 -6.32 19.07 -11.79
C ASP A 112 -6.79 18.95 -13.25
N PRO A 113 -6.22 18.03 -14.06
CA PRO A 113 -6.61 17.81 -15.44
C PRO A 113 -7.95 17.07 -15.59
N PHE A 114 -8.59 16.62 -14.51
CA PHE A 114 -9.89 15.95 -14.54
C PHE A 114 -10.76 16.47 -13.38
N MET A 115 -10.96 17.79 -13.32
CA MET A 115 -11.44 18.44 -12.09
C MET A 115 -12.79 17.94 -11.57
N GLY A 116 -13.68 17.43 -12.44
CA GLY A 116 -14.98 16.93 -12.03
C GLY A 116 -15.78 17.95 -11.23
N SER A 117 -16.16 17.61 -9.99
CA SER A 117 -16.87 18.57 -9.12
C SER A 117 -15.96 19.59 -8.42
N GLY A 118 -14.66 19.60 -8.72
CA GLY A 118 -13.69 20.60 -8.28
C GLY A 118 -13.20 20.49 -6.85
N VAL A 119 -13.11 19.29 -6.27
CA VAL A 119 -12.58 19.14 -4.89
C VAL A 119 -11.17 19.72 -4.80
N THR A 120 -10.30 19.36 -5.73
CA THR A 120 -8.92 19.88 -5.84
C THR A 120 -8.88 21.38 -6.01
N VAL A 121 -9.73 21.91 -6.90
CA VAL A 121 -9.85 23.34 -7.19
C VAL A 121 -10.24 24.13 -5.94
N ILE A 122 -11.30 23.68 -5.26
CA ILE A 122 -11.83 24.33 -4.07
C ILE A 122 -10.83 24.26 -2.91
N GLU A 123 -10.23 23.09 -2.66
CA GLU A 123 -9.30 22.93 -1.54
C GLU A 123 -8.00 23.69 -1.76
N GLY A 124 -7.43 23.67 -2.97
CA GLY A 124 -6.25 24.46 -3.28
C GLY A 124 -6.51 25.97 -3.17
N ALA A 125 -7.70 26.44 -3.55
CA ALA A 125 -8.06 27.86 -3.43
C ALA A 125 -8.27 28.31 -1.96
N LYS A 126 -8.89 27.48 -1.10
CA LYS A 126 -8.96 27.74 0.37
C LYS A 126 -7.57 27.84 1.01
N LEU A 127 -6.64 27.14 0.39
CA LEU A 127 -5.25 27.07 0.74
C LEU A 127 -4.44 28.24 0.09
N GLU A 128 -5.04 29.14 -0.69
CA GLU A 128 -4.36 30.26 -1.37
C GLU A 128 -3.27 29.80 -2.36
N ARG A 129 -3.51 28.70 -3.07
CA ARG A 129 -2.70 28.24 -4.22
C ARG A 129 -3.31 28.76 -5.51
N GLU A 130 -2.51 28.98 -6.54
CA GLU A 130 -3.04 29.22 -7.88
C GLU A 130 -3.51 27.90 -8.48
N VAL A 131 -4.82 27.62 -8.48
CA VAL A 131 -5.36 26.34 -8.92
C VAL A 131 -5.96 26.42 -10.31
N ILE A 132 -5.60 25.44 -11.14
CA ILE A 132 -6.09 25.28 -12.50
C ILE A 132 -6.89 23.96 -12.56
N GLY A 133 -8.16 24.05 -12.92
CA GLY A 133 -9.03 22.90 -13.18
C GLY A 133 -9.35 22.78 -14.67
N VAL A 134 -9.20 21.58 -15.23
CA VAL A 134 -9.55 21.29 -16.62
C VAL A 134 -10.50 20.09 -16.66
N ASP A 135 -11.52 20.17 -17.51
CA ASP A 135 -12.42 19.03 -17.76
C ASP A 135 -13.07 19.16 -19.15
N LEU A 136 -13.19 18.04 -19.87
CA LEU A 136 -13.93 17.98 -21.12
C LEU A 136 -15.43 18.23 -20.90
N ASN A 137 -15.95 17.95 -19.70
CA ASN A 137 -17.34 18.11 -19.35
C ASN A 137 -17.67 19.57 -18.96
N PRO A 138 -18.51 20.29 -19.74
CA PRO A 138 -18.90 21.65 -19.42
C PRO A 138 -19.66 21.75 -18.10
N MET A 139 -20.38 20.69 -17.69
CA MET A 139 -21.02 20.65 -16.37
C MET A 139 -20.01 20.70 -15.22
N SER A 140 -18.82 20.11 -15.37
CA SER A 140 -17.78 20.18 -14.35
C SER A 140 -17.40 21.65 -14.12
N LYS A 141 -17.08 22.38 -15.19
CA LYS A 141 -16.77 23.82 -15.12
C LYS A 141 -17.93 24.61 -14.54
N PHE A 142 -19.15 24.39 -15.04
CA PHE A 142 -20.34 25.07 -14.55
C PHE A 142 -20.57 24.85 -13.04
N ILE A 143 -20.35 23.64 -12.53
CA ILE A 143 -20.46 23.32 -11.10
C ILE A 143 -19.40 24.04 -10.28
N VAL A 144 -18.14 24.02 -10.72
CA VAL A 144 -17.03 24.64 -9.99
C VAL A 144 -17.18 26.16 -9.97
N ASP A 145 -17.45 26.78 -11.12
CA ASP A 145 -17.62 28.22 -11.25
C ASP A 145 -18.78 28.72 -10.38
N ASN A 146 -19.94 28.06 -10.44
CA ASN A 146 -21.06 28.41 -9.58
C ASN A 146 -20.82 28.08 -8.10
N THR A 147 -19.83 27.26 -7.77
CA THR A 147 -19.43 27.04 -6.37
C THR A 147 -18.56 28.20 -5.87
N VAL A 148 -17.50 28.55 -6.61
CA VAL A 148 -16.47 29.51 -6.14
C VAL A 148 -16.77 30.98 -6.44
N ASN A 149 -17.54 31.29 -7.48
CA ASN A 149 -17.80 32.67 -7.87
C ASN A 149 -18.69 33.37 -6.85
N LYS A 150 -18.37 34.64 -6.57
CA LYS A 150 -19.16 35.51 -5.71
C LYS A 150 -20.40 35.99 -6.47
N VAL A 151 -21.55 35.93 -5.80
CA VAL A 151 -22.84 36.40 -6.33
C VAL A 151 -23.48 37.30 -5.28
N ASN A 152 -24.18 38.35 -5.71
CA ASN A 152 -24.97 39.18 -4.81
C ASN A 152 -26.17 38.36 -4.30
N ILE A 153 -26.05 37.84 -3.07
CA ILE A 153 -27.06 36.94 -2.50
C ILE A 153 -28.43 37.60 -2.38
N PRO A 154 -28.59 38.83 -1.83
CA PRO A 154 -29.90 39.50 -1.82
C PRO A 154 -30.55 39.61 -3.20
N LYS A 155 -29.79 39.99 -4.24
CA LYS A 155 -30.30 40.06 -5.61
C LYS A 155 -30.72 38.69 -6.14
N PHE A 156 -29.93 37.66 -5.86
CA PHE A 156 -30.26 36.29 -6.22
C PHE A 156 -31.53 35.78 -5.55
N GLN A 157 -31.73 36.07 -4.26
CA GLN A 157 -32.94 35.68 -3.53
C GLN A 157 -34.19 36.36 -4.12
N LEU A 158 -34.12 37.67 -4.38
CA LEU A 158 -35.21 38.41 -5.01
C LEU A 158 -35.56 37.88 -6.40
N ALA A 159 -34.55 37.61 -7.24
CA ALA A 159 -34.75 37.04 -8.57
C ALA A 159 -35.36 35.63 -8.50
N PHE A 160 -34.87 34.78 -7.59
CA PHE A 160 -35.43 33.45 -7.37
C PHE A 160 -36.89 33.52 -6.92
N GLU A 161 -37.20 34.33 -5.91
CA GLU A 161 -38.55 34.47 -5.36
C GLU A 161 -39.53 34.99 -6.42
N SER A 162 -39.14 36.02 -7.17
CA SER A 162 -39.96 36.57 -8.25
C SER A 162 -40.27 35.53 -9.34
N ILE A 163 -39.26 34.79 -9.80
CA ILE A 163 -39.44 33.74 -10.83
C ILE A 163 -40.27 32.59 -10.27
N TYR A 164 -39.99 32.16 -9.03
CA TYR A 164 -40.70 31.07 -8.38
C TYR A 164 -42.17 31.40 -8.20
N GLU A 165 -42.52 32.57 -7.66
CA GLU A 165 -43.92 33.00 -7.48
C GLU A 165 -44.66 33.08 -8.82
N LYS A 166 -44.03 33.66 -9.85
CA LYS A 166 -44.61 33.75 -11.20
C LYS A 166 -44.97 32.37 -11.78
N VAL A 167 -44.06 31.41 -11.71
CA VAL A 167 -44.29 30.05 -12.24
C VAL A 167 -45.21 29.25 -11.31
N PHE A 168 -45.12 29.46 -9.99
CA PHE A 168 -45.94 28.80 -8.99
C PHE A 168 -47.41 29.19 -9.14
N GLU A 169 -47.76 30.47 -9.17
CA GLU A 169 -49.16 30.89 -9.37
C GLU A 169 -49.72 30.41 -10.71
N GLN A 170 -48.88 30.32 -11.74
CA GLN A 170 -49.29 29.82 -13.04
C GLN A 170 -49.66 28.32 -13.02
N TYR A 171 -48.94 27.47 -12.28
CA TYR A 171 -49.09 26.00 -12.38
C TYR A 171 -49.33 25.26 -11.06
N ARG A 172 -49.48 25.93 -9.92
CA ARG A 172 -49.73 25.30 -8.60
C ARG A 172 -50.94 24.37 -8.62
N HIS A 173 -51.97 24.70 -9.40
CA HIS A 173 -53.19 23.91 -9.54
C HIS A 173 -52.94 22.50 -10.12
N PHE A 174 -51.80 22.25 -10.78
CA PHE A 174 -51.42 20.90 -11.25
C PHE A 174 -51.09 19.92 -10.11
N TYR A 175 -50.87 20.43 -8.90
CA TYR A 175 -50.54 19.63 -7.72
C TYR A 175 -51.57 19.74 -6.59
N ILE A 176 -52.76 20.31 -6.85
CA ILE A 176 -53.81 20.41 -5.83
C ILE A 176 -54.73 19.20 -5.89
N THR A 177 -55.06 18.65 -4.73
CA THR A 177 -56.00 17.53 -4.54
C THR A 177 -56.80 17.71 -3.24
N LYS A 178 -57.73 16.78 -2.96
CA LYS A 178 -58.52 16.74 -1.73
C LYS A 178 -57.93 15.78 -0.69
N CYS A 179 -57.82 16.25 0.55
CA CYS A 179 -57.37 15.41 1.65
C CYS A 179 -58.46 14.39 2.05
N SER A 180 -58.16 13.08 1.97
CA SER A 180 -59.11 12.02 2.38
C SER A 180 -59.57 12.08 3.84
N LYS A 181 -58.92 12.87 4.70
CA LYS A 181 -59.24 12.95 6.13
C LYS A 181 -60.03 14.18 6.53
N CYS A 182 -59.78 15.33 5.91
CA CYS A 182 -60.40 16.61 6.30
C CYS A 182 -60.98 17.41 5.12
N ASP A 183 -60.93 16.85 3.91
CA ASP A 183 -61.48 17.42 2.67
C ASP A 183 -60.97 18.81 2.25
N ALA A 184 -59.90 19.28 2.92
CA ALA A 184 -59.21 20.50 2.55
C ALA A 184 -58.47 20.31 1.22
N ASP A 185 -58.37 21.40 0.44
CA ASP A 185 -57.47 21.46 -0.70
C ASP A 185 -56.03 21.43 -0.20
N VAL A 186 -55.26 20.48 -0.70
CA VAL A 186 -53.89 20.20 -0.26
C VAL A 186 -52.96 19.96 -1.43
N GLU A 187 -51.68 20.30 -1.24
CA GLU A 187 -50.65 20.05 -2.24
C GLU A 187 -50.13 18.61 -2.18
N LEU A 188 -49.99 18.04 -3.38
CA LEU A 188 -49.30 16.79 -3.64
C LEU A 188 -47.80 16.99 -3.48
N SER A 189 -47.17 16.10 -2.72
CA SER A 189 -45.72 16.03 -2.55
C SER A 189 -45.07 15.01 -3.49
N SER A 190 -45.72 13.87 -3.69
CA SER A 190 -45.28 12.83 -4.62
C SER A 190 -46.43 11.96 -5.11
N LEU A 191 -46.30 11.45 -6.33
CA LEU A 191 -47.26 10.60 -7.03
C LEU A 191 -46.53 9.33 -7.51
N VAL A 192 -47.07 8.15 -7.23
CA VAL A 192 -46.49 6.87 -7.65
C VAL A 192 -47.27 6.29 -8.82
N TRP A 193 -46.53 5.93 -9.86
CA TRP A 193 -47.05 5.43 -11.13
C TRP A 193 -46.59 3.98 -11.34
N SER A 194 -47.48 3.14 -11.89
CA SER A 194 -47.19 1.78 -12.35
C SER A 194 -47.46 1.67 -13.86
N GLU A 195 -47.40 0.44 -14.39
CA GLU A 195 -47.84 0.15 -15.77
C GLU A 195 -49.37 0.32 -15.93
N GLU A 196 -50.13 0.31 -14.83
CA GLU A 196 -51.60 0.49 -14.80
C GLU A 196 -52.01 1.98 -14.70
N GLY A 197 -51.07 2.90 -14.45
CA GLY A 197 -51.32 4.33 -14.36
C GLY A 197 -50.93 4.93 -13.00
N LEU A 198 -51.66 5.98 -12.58
CA LEU A 198 -51.43 6.67 -11.31
C LEU A 198 -52.07 5.88 -10.17
N GLU A 199 -51.26 5.37 -9.25
CA GLU A 199 -51.69 4.43 -8.19
C GLU A 199 -51.95 5.14 -6.87
N THR A 200 -50.92 5.76 -6.32
CA THR A 200 -50.96 6.35 -4.98
C THR A 200 -50.35 7.74 -4.95
N ILE A 201 -50.93 8.58 -4.09
CA ILE A 201 -50.54 9.96 -3.90
C ILE A 201 -50.17 10.23 -2.45
N ARG A 202 -49.16 11.08 -2.26
CA ARG A 202 -48.76 11.60 -0.96
C ARG A 202 -49.06 13.08 -0.87
N GLN A 203 -49.81 13.46 0.15
CA GLN A 203 -50.22 14.83 0.42
C GLN A 203 -49.52 15.38 1.66
N ASN A 204 -49.18 16.66 1.63
CA ASN A 204 -48.71 17.43 2.78
C ASN A 204 -49.87 18.28 3.32
N CYS A 205 -50.77 17.67 4.09
CA CYS A 205 -51.94 18.37 4.64
C CYS A 205 -51.55 19.19 5.88
N PRO A 206 -51.88 20.50 5.94
CA PRO A 206 -51.63 21.33 7.13
C PRO A 206 -52.32 20.81 8.40
N CYS A 207 -53.51 20.21 8.27
CA CYS A 207 -54.29 19.66 9.38
C CYS A 207 -53.86 18.22 9.73
N CYS A 208 -53.83 17.33 8.73
CA CYS A 208 -53.63 15.90 8.94
C CYS A 208 -52.18 15.43 8.79
N LYS A 209 -51.25 16.35 8.57
CA LYS A 209 -49.84 16.10 8.26
C LYS A 209 -49.71 15.25 6.99
N LYS A 210 -48.87 14.22 7.05
CA LYS A 210 -48.62 13.31 5.93
C LYS A 210 -49.81 12.38 5.73
N VAL A 211 -50.48 12.49 4.58
CA VAL A 211 -51.57 11.60 4.18
C VAL A 211 -51.14 10.84 2.92
N ILE A 212 -51.42 9.54 2.90
CA ILE A 212 -51.19 8.64 1.77
C ILE A 212 -52.54 8.03 1.42
N GLN A 213 -52.92 8.09 0.16
CA GLN A 213 -54.17 7.51 -0.34
C GLN A 213 -54.00 7.03 -1.79
N THR A 214 -54.92 6.17 -2.23
CA THR A 214 -55.08 5.83 -3.64
C THR A 214 -55.45 7.09 -4.43
N ALA A 215 -54.93 7.21 -5.64
CA ALA A 215 -55.28 8.30 -6.53
C ALA A 215 -56.77 8.28 -6.85
N THR A 216 -57.39 9.44 -6.81
CA THR A 216 -58.82 9.62 -7.07
C THR A 216 -59.06 9.91 -8.55
N ALA A 217 -60.33 9.80 -8.98
CA ALA A 217 -60.71 10.21 -10.33
C ALA A 217 -60.38 11.69 -10.63
N ILE A 218 -60.34 12.55 -9.61
CA ILE A 218 -59.94 13.96 -9.73
C ILE A 218 -58.45 14.04 -10.09
N ASP A 219 -57.60 13.29 -9.39
CA ASP A 219 -56.14 13.30 -9.61
C ASP A 219 -55.78 12.82 -11.02
N ILE A 220 -56.47 11.78 -11.50
CA ILE A 220 -56.32 11.24 -12.85
C ILE A 220 -56.77 12.28 -13.88
N LYS A 221 -57.96 12.86 -13.71
CA LYS A 221 -58.50 13.88 -14.62
C LYS A 221 -57.58 15.09 -14.75
N VAL A 222 -57.03 15.60 -13.64
CA VAL A 222 -56.07 16.72 -13.67
C VAL A 222 -54.84 16.36 -14.51
N TYR A 223 -54.32 15.13 -14.40
CA TYR A 223 -53.19 14.71 -15.22
C TYR A 223 -53.56 14.56 -16.70
N ASP A 224 -54.72 13.98 -17.01
CA ASP A 224 -55.19 13.80 -18.38
C ASP A 224 -55.42 15.16 -19.07
N ASP A 225 -55.98 16.15 -18.36
CA ASP A 225 -56.14 17.51 -18.85
C ASP A 225 -54.78 18.15 -19.19
N ILE A 226 -53.75 17.91 -18.36
CA ILE A 226 -52.38 18.38 -18.63
C ILE A 226 -51.82 17.74 -19.89
N VAL A 227 -52.00 16.42 -20.07
CA VAL A 227 -51.52 15.69 -21.24
C VAL A 227 -52.23 16.17 -22.51
N GLY A 228 -53.56 16.33 -22.47
CA GLY A 228 -54.37 16.80 -23.60
C GLY A 228 -54.03 18.22 -24.05
N ASN A 229 -53.58 19.08 -23.12
CA ASN A 229 -53.20 20.47 -23.41
C ASN A 229 -51.68 20.68 -23.51
N PHE A 230 -50.87 19.63 -23.58
CA PHE A 230 -49.41 19.73 -23.44
C PHE A 230 -48.76 20.68 -24.47
N GLU A 231 -49.15 20.62 -25.74
CA GLU A 231 -48.59 21.47 -26.80
C GLU A 231 -48.92 22.96 -26.58
N LEU A 232 -50.15 23.25 -26.16
CA LEU A 232 -50.59 24.61 -25.86
C LEU A 232 -49.83 25.17 -24.64
N LEU A 233 -49.71 24.37 -23.58
CA LEU A 233 -49.08 24.76 -22.31
C LEU A 233 -47.56 24.91 -22.41
N THR A 234 -46.93 24.28 -23.40
CA THR A 234 -45.49 24.39 -23.67
C THR A 234 -45.15 25.38 -24.79
N LYS A 235 -46.15 26.03 -25.40
CA LYS A 235 -45.92 26.98 -26.50
C LYS A 235 -44.95 28.09 -26.08
N GLY A 236 -43.84 28.20 -26.82
CA GLY A 236 -42.80 29.20 -26.57
C GLY A 236 -41.84 28.84 -25.43
N ASN A 237 -41.91 27.63 -24.87
CA ASN A 237 -40.91 27.09 -23.96
C ASN A 237 -40.05 26.05 -24.69
N ALA A 238 -38.77 25.98 -24.33
CA ALA A 238 -37.85 24.96 -24.84
C ALA A 238 -37.54 23.93 -23.74
N PHE A 239 -37.43 22.67 -24.14
CA PHE A 239 -36.94 21.57 -23.31
C PHE A 239 -36.26 20.55 -24.23
N PRO A 240 -35.32 19.74 -23.71
CA PRO A 240 -34.48 18.90 -24.55
C PRO A 240 -35.23 17.72 -25.16
N THR A 241 -35.11 17.55 -26.47
CA THR A 241 -35.56 16.37 -27.23
C THR A 241 -34.38 15.55 -27.75
N ASP A 242 -33.19 15.74 -27.19
CA ASP A 242 -31.99 15.02 -27.57
C ASP A 242 -32.15 13.52 -27.34
N LYS A 243 -31.49 12.72 -28.18
CA LYS A 243 -31.44 11.27 -27.99
C LYS A 243 -30.62 10.92 -26.76
N VAL A 244 -31.13 10.04 -25.92
CA VAL A 244 -30.35 9.46 -24.84
C VAL A 244 -29.16 8.69 -25.42
N LEU A 245 -27.96 9.00 -24.95
CA LEU A 245 -26.75 8.31 -25.36
C LEU A 245 -26.83 6.81 -25.02
N GLN A 246 -26.63 5.96 -26.02
CA GLN A 246 -26.85 4.51 -25.92
C GLN A 246 -26.10 3.86 -24.74
N TYR A 247 -24.87 4.31 -24.46
CA TYR A 247 -24.02 3.73 -23.43
C TYR A 247 -24.39 4.15 -22.00
N VAL A 248 -25.27 5.13 -21.79
CA VAL A 248 -25.85 5.44 -20.47
C VAL A 248 -27.33 5.07 -20.36
N LYS A 249 -27.93 4.53 -21.42
CA LYS A 249 -29.33 4.10 -21.46
C LYS A 249 -29.52 2.71 -20.84
N ARG A 250 -30.59 2.50 -20.08
CA ARG A 250 -31.01 1.16 -19.59
C ARG A 250 -32.47 0.80 -19.92
N SER A 251 -33.39 1.76 -20.12
CA SER A 251 -34.77 1.50 -20.56
C SER A 251 -35.03 1.97 -21.99
N GLY A 252 -36.20 1.66 -22.55
CA GLY A 252 -36.59 1.99 -23.93
C GLY A 252 -36.88 3.46 -24.23
N ASN A 253 -36.57 4.40 -23.33
CA ASN A 253 -36.76 5.83 -23.61
C ASN A 253 -35.63 6.29 -24.55
N GLU A 254 -36.01 6.81 -25.71
CA GLU A 254 -35.09 7.26 -26.75
C GLU A 254 -34.62 8.69 -26.54
N ARG A 255 -35.40 9.53 -25.84
CA ARG A 255 -35.11 10.96 -25.67
C ARG A 255 -35.08 11.44 -24.23
N ILE A 256 -34.42 12.57 -23.99
CA ILE A 256 -34.29 13.16 -22.64
C ILE A 256 -35.64 13.63 -22.08
N ASP A 257 -36.53 14.23 -22.89
CA ASP A 257 -37.86 14.65 -22.46
C ASP A 257 -38.70 13.48 -21.94
N GLU A 258 -38.51 12.29 -22.48
CA GLU A 258 -39.23 11.07 -22.08
C GLU A 258 -38.88 10.60 -20.66
N LEU A 259 -37.79 11.11 -20.07
CA LEU A 259 -37.43 10.86 -18.67
C LEU A 259 -38.26 11.69 -17.67
N PHE A 260 -39.10 12.61 -18.14
CA PHE A 260 -39.94 13.48 -17.32
C PHE A 260 -41.43 13.22 -17.58
N SER A 261 -42.28 13.57 -16.62
CA SER A 261 -43.72 13.62 -16.87
C SER A 261 -44.07 14.89 -17.65
N LYS A 262 -45.19 14.88 -18.37
CA LYS A 262 -45.67 16.06 -19.11
C LYS A 262 -45.88 17.25 -18.19
N ARG A 263 -46.42 17.01 -16.99
CA ARG A 263 -46.53 17.98 -15.90
C ARG A 263 -45.18 18.61 -15.56
N ALA A 264 -44.14 17.80 -15.33
CA ALA A 264 -42.82 18.30 -15.00
C ALA A 264 -42.19 19.11 -16.14
N LEU A 265 -42.32 18.68 -17.40
CA LEU A 265 -41.79 19.38 -18.57
C LEU A 265 -42.37 20.79 -18.72
N ILE A 266 -43.69 20.96 -18.55
CA ILE A 266 -44.33 22.28 -18.63
C ILE A 266 -43.72 23.23 -17.60
N ILE A 267 -43.65 22.79 -16.34
CA ILE A 267 -43.19 23.63 -15.23
C ILE A 267 -41.69 23.94 -15.38
N LEU A 268 -40.86 22.93 -15.63
CA LEU A 268 -39.41 23.09 -15.78
C LEU A 268 -39.04 23.98 -16.98
N SER A 269 -39.70 23.80 -18.12
CA SER A 269 -39.44 24.63 -19.31
C SER A 269 -39.87 26.09 -19.11
N SER A 270 -40.93 26.35 -18.32
CA SER A 270 -41.31 27.70 -17.91
C SER A 270 -40.29 28.32 -16.96
N PHE A 271 -39.80 27.56 -15.96
CA PHE A 271 -38.69 28.02 -15.10
C PHE A 271 -37.46 28.40 -15.93
N LEU A 272 -37.02 27.53 -16.84
CA LEU A 272 -35.85 27.76 -17.67
C LEU A 272 -35.99 29.04 -18.51
N ARG A 273 -37.16 29.25 -19.15
CA ARG A 273 -37.43 30.47 -19.92
C ARG A 273 -37.30 31.72 -19.06
N ASN A 274 -37.95 31.76 -17.90
CA ASN A 274 -37.91 32.92 -17.00
C ASN A 274 -36.51 33.16 -16.42
N ILE A 275 -35.75 32.10 -16.13
CA ILE A 275 -34.36 32.22 -15.68
C ILE A 275 -33.49 32.83 -16.78
N ASN A 276 -33.68 32.43 -18.03
CA ASN A 276 -32.92 32.96 -19.17
C ASN A 276 -33.20 34.44 -19.45
N GLU A 277 -34.32 34.99 -18.96
CA GLU A 277 -34.64 36.42 -19.04
C GLU A 277 -33.89 37.27 -17.99
N GLU A 278 -33.28 36.67 -16.96
CA GLU A 278 -32.48 37.40 -15.97
C GLU A 278 -31.24 38.02 -16.63
N LYS A 279 -31.04 39.33 -16.42
CA LYS A 279 -29.99 40.10 -17.09
C LYS A 279 -28.63 39.98 -16.40
N ASP A 280 -28.63 39.83 -15.08
CA ASP A 280 -27.42 39.63 -14.31
C ASP A 280 -26.90 38.20 -14.50
N GLU A 281 -25.80 38.07 -15.24
CA GLU A 281 -25.23 36.78 -15.59
C GLU A 281 -24.86 35.93 -14.37
N ALA A 282 -24.32 36.55 -13.31
CA ALA A 282 -23.92 35.82 -12.11
C ALA A 282 -25.14 35.28 -11.35
N VAL A 283 -26.21 36.07 -11.27
CA VAL A 283 -27.50 35.63 -10.71
C VAL A 283 -28.16 34.56 -11.59
N ARG A 284 -28.21 34.78 -12.92
CA ARG A 284 -28.77 33.83 -13.90
C ARG A 284 -28.07 32.48 -13.81
N ASN A 285 -26.74 32.45 -13.78
CA ASN A 285 -25.97 31.21 -13.67
C ASN A 285 -26.25 30.47 -12.36
N LEU A 286 -26.39 31.19 -11.24
CA LEU A 286 -26.74 30.56 -9.96
C LEU A 286 -28.19 30.05 -9.94
N LEU A 287 -29.13 30.72 -10.63
CA LEU A 287 -30.49 30.23 -10.84
C LEU A 287 -30.52 28.97 -11.71
N LEU A 288 -29.76 28.95 -12.81
CA LEU A 288 -29.57 27.75 -13.66
C LEU A 288 -28.94 26.60 -12.86
N PHE A 289 -28.06 26.91 -11.91
CA PHE A 289 -27.47 25.92 -11.00
C PHE A 289 -28.48 25.33 -10.00
N VAL A 290 -29.41 26.15 -9.49
CA VAL A 290 -30.57 25.66 -8.72
C VAL A 290 -31.40 24.73 -9.59
N PHE A 291 -31.78 25.19 -10.79
CA PHE A 291 -32.58 24.45 -11.74
C PHE A 291 -31.97 23.09 -12.10
N SER A 292 -30.70 23.06 -12.55
CA SER A 292 -30.02 21.84 -12.97
C SER A 292 -29.88 20.83 -11.83
N SER A 293 -29.64 21.30 -10.59
CA SER A 293 -29.52 20.45 -9.41
C SER A 293 -30.85 19.81 -9.01
N ALA A 294 -31.99 20.36 -9.44
CA ALA A 294 -33.33 19.85 -9.15
C ALA A 294 -33.77 18.77 -10.15
N LEU A 295 -33.34 18.86 -11.42
CA LEU A 295 -33.73 17.95 -12.51
C LEU A 295 -33.69 16.45 -12.15
N PRO A 296 -32.64 15.93 -11.49
CA PRO A 296 -32.61 14.54 -11.02
C PRO A 296 -33.85 14.10 -10.22
N ASN A 297 -34.36 14.98 -9.36
CA ASN A 297 -35.51 14.72 -8.48
C ASN A 297 -36.85 15.07 -9.11
N CYS A 298 -36.85 15.78 -10.24
CA CYS A 298 -38.05 16.08 -11.02
C CYS A 298 -38.31 15.06 -12.14
N SER A 299 -37.38 14.12 -12.36
CA SER A 299 -37.50 13.08 -13.38
C SER A 299 -38.28 11.86 -12.88
N LYS A 300 -38.78 11.06 -13.82
CA LYS A 300 -39.42 9.75 -13.58
C LYS A 300 -38.41 8.65 -13.26
N MET A 301 -37.13 8.98 -13.09
CA MET A 301 -36.08 7.99 -12.83
C MET A 301 -36.08 7.49 -11.37
N LEU A 302 -36.92 8.06 -10.51
CA LEU A 302 -37.01 7.72 -9.09
C LEU A 302 -37.82 6.43 -8.88
N PRO A 303 -37.23 5.35 -8.34
CA PRO A 303 -37.99 4.15 -7.99
C PRO A 303 -39.01 4.46 -6.90
N GLY A 304 -40.26 4.08 -7.15
CA GLY A 304 -41.38 4.33 -6.26
C GLY A 304 -41.78 3.13 -5.40
N ASP A 305 -42.48 3.42 -4.31
CA ASP A 305 -43.15 2.43 -3.46
C ASP A 305 -44.64 2.77 -3.38
N ILE A 306 -45.47 1.91 -3.97
CA ILE A 306 -46.93 2.07 -4.05
C ILE A 306 -47.53 2.21 -2.65
N LYS A 307 -47.08 1.43 -1.66
CA LYS A 307 -47.69 1.38 -0.32
C LYS A 307 -47.42 2.66 0.47
N THR A 308 -46.20 3.17 0.37
CA THR A 308 -45.75 4.30 1.20
C THR A 308 -45.77 5.63 0.46
N ALA A 309 -46.12 5.62 -0.82
CA ALA A 309 -45.96 6.74 -1.75
C ALA A 309 -44.59 7.41 -1.54
N SER A 310 -43.55 6.60 -1.41
CA SER A 310 -42.18 7.05 -1.16
C SER A 310 -41.30 6.78 -2.38
N TYR A 311 -40.11 7.38 -2.38
CA TYR A 311 -39.14 7.25 -3.45
C TYR A 311 -37.75 6.93 -2.91
N LYS A 312 -36.95 6.29 -3.76
CA LYS A 312 -35.50 6.19 -3.59
C LYS A 312 -34.80 7.05 -4.63
N SER A 313 -33.53 7.37 -4.41
CA SER A 313 -32.71 8.04 -5.42
C SER A 313 -32.56 7.12 -6.65
N GLY A 314 -33.06 7.55 -7.80
CA GLY A 314 -32.88 6.83 -9.08
C GLY A 314 -31.45 6.75 -9.56
N TRP A 315 -30.62 7.64 -9.06
CA TRP A 315 -29.23 7.80 -9.47
C TRP A 315 -28.25 7.04 -8.58
N VAL A 316 -28.73 6.03 -7.84
CA VAL A 316 -27.87 4.99 -7.25
C VAL A 316 -27.28 4.13 -8.35
N ILE A 317 -27.95 4.05 -9.50
CA ILE A 317 -27.39 3.41 -10.68
C ILE A 317 -27.03 4.48 -11.71
N SER A 318 -25.80 4.39 -12.19
CA SER A 318 -25.20 5.31 -13.15
C SER A 318 -25.67 5.04 -14.58
N LYS A 319 -27.00 5.03 -14.80
CA LYS A 319 -27.67 4.90 -16.11
C LYS A 319 -29.02 5.62 -16.08
N PHE A 320 -29.51 6.05 -17.24
CA PHE A 320 -30.85 6.62 -17.40
C PHE A 320 -31.87 5.51 -17.65
N TRP A 321 -32.94 5.53 -16.87
CA TRP A 321 -34.10 4.67 -17.07
C TRP A 321 -35.33 5.22 -16.37
N VAL A 322 -36.50 4.69 -16.73
CA VAL A 322 -37.73 4.85 -15.93
C VAL A 322 -38.10 3.49 -15.31
N PRO A 323 -38.15 3.37 -13.97
CA PRO A 323 -38.59 2.15 -13.31
C PRO A 323 -40.05 1.83 -13.66
N LYS A 324 -40.42 0.54 -13.70
CA LYS A 324 -41.82 0.11 -13.89
C LYS A 324 -42.77 0.78 -12.88
N VAL A 325 -42.33 0.81 -11.62
CA VAL A 325 -42.97 1.58 -10.55
C VAL A 325 -42.09 2.76 -10.21
N HIS A 326 -42.53 3.97 -10.55
CA HIS A 326 -41.74 5.18 -10.38
C HIS A 326 -42.50 6.28 -9.65
N THR A 327 -41.76 7.26 -9.12
CA THR A 327 -42.34 8.41 -8.42
C THR A 327 -42.11 9.69 -9.19
N GLU A 328 -43.19 10.41 -9.46
CA GLU A 328 -43.14 11.82 -9.78
C GLU A 328 -43.14 12.63 -8.47
N ARG A 329 -42.24 13.61 -8.35
CA ARG A 329 -42.22 14.55 -7.23
C ARG A 329 -42.73 15.91 -7.67
N ASN A 330 -43.29 16.66 -6.71
CA ASN A 330 -43.66 18.05 -6.94
C ASN A 330 -42.41 18.87 -7.32
N VAL A 331 -42.44 19.45 -8.53
CA VAL A 331 -41.32 20.22 -9.09
C VAL A 331 -40.98 21.44 -8.24
N PHE A 332 -42.00 22.12 -7.70
CA PHE A 332 -41.83 23.30 -6.86
C PHE A 332 -41.12 22.96 -5.54
N GLU A 333 -41.51 21.86 -4.88
CA GLU A 333 -40.81 21.37 -3.70
C GLU A 333 -39.35 21.02 -4.04
N CYS A 334 -39.10 20.37 -5.18
CA CYS A 334 -37.75 20.00 -5.60
C CYS A 334 -36.85 21.24 -5.81
N ILE A 335 -37.32 22.23 -6.56
CA ILE A 335 -36.58 23.48 -6.82
C ILE A 335 -36.32 24.24 -5.52
N GLN A 336 -37.34 24.38 -4.66
CA GLN A 336 -37.20 25.11 -3.39
C GLN A 336 -36.23 24.42 -2.42
N LEU A 337 -36.23 23.08 -2.36
CA LEU A 337 -35.25 22.31 -1.58
C LEU A 337 -33.82 22.54 -2.07
N ARG A 338 -33.62 22.61 -3.40
CA ARG A 338 -32.31 22.88 -3.98
C ARG A 338 -31.85 24.31 -3.77
N TYR A 339 -32.74 25.28 -3.90
CA TYR A 339 -32.49 26.69 -3.58
C TYR A 339 -31.98 26.84 -2.13
N LYS A 340 -32.68 26.27 -1.15
CA LYS A 340 -32.25 26.28 0.26
C LYS A 340 -30.88 25.62 0.46
N ALA A 341 -30.62 24.50 -0.21
CA ALA A 341 -29.32 23.80 -0.14
C ALA A 341 -28.18 24.65 -0.72
N ILE A 342 -28.43 25.37 -1.82
CA ILE A 342 -27.46 26.24 -2.49
C ILE A 342 -27.19 27.50 -1.65
N LEU A 343 -28.20 28.13 -1.05
CA LEU A 343 -28.00 29.23 -0.10
C LEU A 343 -27.11 28.79 1.08
N LYS A 344 -27.39 27.62 1.65
CA LYS A 344 -26.56 27.05 2.71
C LYS A 344 -25.13 26.84 2.23
N GLY A 345 -24.93 26.23 1.07
CA GLY A 345 -23.60 26.03 0.51
C GLY A 345 -22.86 27.33 0.25
N LYS A 346 -23.51 28.35 -0.31
CA LYS A 346 -22.92 29.68 -0.55
C LYS A 346 -22.52 30.41 0.73
N SER A 347 -23.23 30.21 1.83
CA SER A 347 -22.81 30.75 3.13
C SER A 347 -21.47 30.17 3.62
N GLU A 348 -21.10 28.97 3.17
CA GLU A 348 -19.85 28.29 3.49
C GLU A 348 -18.73 28.51 2.46
N THR A 349 -18.90 29.34 1.43
CA THR A 349 -17.86 29.61 0.41
C THR A 349 -17.16 30.95 0.59
N THR A 350 -17.43 31.67 1.67
CA THR A 350 -16.89 33.03 1.93
C THR A 350 -15.36 33.06 2.08
N GLN A 351 -14.78 31.95 2.50
CA GLN A 351 -13.33 31.73 2.63
C GLN A 351 -12.62 31.40 1.30
N ILE A 352 -13.36 31.23 0.19
CA ILE A 352 -12.79 30.93 -1.12
C ILE A 352 -12.64 32.24 -1.89
N ASP A 353 -11.40 32.58 -2.24
CA ASP A 353 -11.12 33.70 -3.12
C ASP A 353 -10.99 33.21 -4.57
N SER A 354 -11.98 33.54 -5.40
CA SER A 354 -12.06 33.09 -6.79
C SER A 354 -10.89 33.56 -7.65
N LYS A 355 -10.12 34.57 -7.22
CA LYS A 355 -8.90 35.01 -7.93
C LYS A 355 -7.86 33.90 -8.06
N PHE A 356 -7.87 32.93 -7.14
CA PHE A 356 -6.97 31.79 -7.13
C PHE A 356 -7.42 30.66 -8.06
N VAL A 357 -8.59 30.76 -8.68
CA VAL A 357 -9.20 29.68 -9.46
C VAL A 357 -9.22 30.03 -10.94
N LYS A 358 -8.70 29.12 -11.78
CA LYS A 358 -8.87 29.15 -13.24
C LYS A 358 -9.46 27.82 -13.69
N THR A 359 -10.55 27.85 -14.45
CA THR A 359 -11.23 26.63 -14.93
C THR A 359 -11.39 26.66 -16.45
N TYR A 360 -11.08 25.54 -17.10
CA TYR A 360 -11.16 25.39 -18.55
C TYR A 360 -12.07 24.20 -18.91
N ASN A 361 -12.98 24.40 -19.86
CA ASN A 361 -13.71 23.30 -20.49
C ASN A 361 -12.96 22.85 -21.73
N GLN A 362 -12.08 21.86 -21.58
CA GLN A 362 -11.15 21.44 -22.63
C GLN A 362 -10.73 19.98 -22.43
N ASP A 363 -10.30 19.36 -23.52
CA ASP A 363 -9.62 18.08 -23.48
C ASP A 363 -8.19 18.20 -22.92
N SER A 364 -7.91 17.46 -21.86
CA SER A 364 -6.64 17.49 -21.12
C SER A 364 -5.44 16.94 -21.89
N ARG A 365 -5.66 16.40 -23.10
CA ARG A 365 -4.59 16.10 -24.07
C ARG A 365 -4.00 17.37 -24.71
N PHE A 366 -4.61 18.53 -24.48
CA PHE A 366 -4.19 19.82 -25.04
C PHE A 366 -4.24 20.91 -23.96
N LEU A 367 -3.11 21.20 -23.31
CA LEU A 367 -3.02 22.20 -22.23
C LEU A 367 -2.23 23.45 -22.65
N SER A 368 -2.44 23.94 -23.88
CA SER A 368 -1.69 25.06 -24.48
C SER A 368 -1.71 26.38 -23.71
N GLN A 369 -2.71 26.56 -22.84
CA GLN A 369 -2.89 27.72 -21.97
C GLN A 369 -2.05 27.65 -20.67
N ILE A 370 -1.34 26.54 -20.46
CA ILE A 370 -0.47 26.31 -19.30
C ILE A 370 0.97 26.24 -19.80
N ASP A 371 1.81 27.14 -19.29
CA ASP A 371 3.23 27.20 -19.65
C ASP A 371 3.98 25.92 -19.23
N ASP A 372 5.00 25.57 -19.99
CA ASP A 372 5.92 24.47 -19.68
C ASP A 372 6.53 24.65 -18.30
N GLN A 373 6.64 23.55 -17.54
CA GLN A 373 7.27 23.52 -16.22
C GLN A 373 6.79 24.64 -15.27
N SER A 374 5.50 24.94 -15.30
CA SER A 374 4.91 26.00 -14.48
C SER A 374 4.10 25.49 -13.29
N ILE A 375 3.72 24.20 -13.28
CA ILE A 375 2.92 23.59 -12.22
C ILE A 375 3.83 23.02 -11.11
N ASP A 376 3.48 23.28 -9.85
CA ASP A 376 4.20 22.80 -8.67
C ASP A 376 3.67 21.47 -8.13
N TYR A 377 2.40 21.15 -8.38
CA TYR A 377 1.79 19.91 -7.95
C TYR A 377 0.58 19.55 -8.82
N ILE A 378 0.42 18.27 -9.12
CA ILE A 378 -0.78 17.76 -9.77
C ILE A 378 -1.49 16.81 -8.80
N TRP A 379 -2.77 17.08 -8.54
CA TRP A 379 -3.65 16.14 -7.85
C TRP A 379 -4.86 15.87 -8.74
N THR A 380 -5.18 14.60 -8.99
CA THR A 380 -6.32 14.27 -9.87
C THR A 380 -6.97 12.92 -9.59
N ASP A 381 -8.10 12.70 -10.26
CA ASP A 381 -8.90 11.47 -10.24
C ASP A 381 -9.23 11.09 -11.69
N PRO A 382 -8.40 10.24 -12.34
CA PRO A 382 -8.51 9.99 -13.78
C PRO A 382 -9.73 9.11 -14.14
N PRO A 383 -10.15 9.08 -15.41
CA PRO A 383 -11.28 8.27 -15.86
C PRO A 383 -11.12 6.76 -15.56
N TYR A 384 -12.19 6.12 -15.09
CA TYR A 384 -12.22 4.74 -14.60
C TYR A 384 -12.42 3.66 -15.68
N GLY A 385 -11.86 3.83 -16.88
CA GLY A 385 -12.04 2.87 -17.98
C GLY A 385 -13.51 2.75 -18.40
N GLU A 386 -14.16 1.61 -18.16
CA GLU A 386 -15.58 1.36 -18.50
C GLU A 386 -16.57 1.62 -17.36
N SER A 387 -16.09 1.86 -16.13
CA SER A 387 -16.95 1.77 -14.93
C SER A 387 -18.00 2.88 -14.82
N ILE A 388 -17.62 4.14 -15.10
CA ILE A 388 -18.52 5.30 -14.99
C ILE A 388 -18.23 6.28 -16.13
N ALA A 389 -19.25 6.58 -16.93
CA ALA A 389 -19.18 7.55 -18.02
C ALA A 389 -19.64 8.94 -17.55
N TYR A 390 -18.78 9.71 -16.87
CA TYR A 390 -19.15 10.97 -16.23
C TYR A 390 -19.74 12.01 -17.20
N LEU A 391 -19.15 12.15 -18.40
CA LEU A 391 -19.67 13.06 -19.43
C LEU A 391 -21.01 12.57 -19.96
N GLY A 392 -21.13 11.26 -20.21
CA GLY A 392 -22.40 10.63 -20.60
C GLY A 392 -23.52 10.83 -19.58
N LEU A 393 -23.24 10.72 -18.28
CA LEU A 393 -24.23 10.92 -17.22
C LEU A 393 -24.62 12.39 -17.05
N SER A 394 -23.74 13.31 -17.43
CA SER A 394 -24.02 14.74 -17.45
C SER A 394 -24.88 15.16 -18.64
N HIS A 395 -25.13 14.26 -19.60
CA HIS A 395 -25.96 14.53 -20.78
C HIS A 395 -27.35 15.07 -20.43
N LEU A 396 -27.97 14.59 -19.35
CA LEU A 396 -29.23 15.16 -18.86
C LEU A 396 -29.13 16.67 -18.63
N TRP A 397 -28.09 17.11 -17.92
CA TRP A 397 -27.91 18.54 -17.61
C TRP A 397 -27.44 19.33 -18.82
N ASN A 398 -26.53 18.76 -19.62
CA ASN A 398 -26.04 19.38 -20.85
C ASN A 398 -27.20 19.71 -21.79
N SER A 399 -28.08 18.74 -22.03
CA SER A 399 -29.27 18.91 -22.85
C SER A 399 -30.22 20.00 -22.33
N TRP A 400 -30.49 20.03 -21.01
CA TRP A 400 -31.36 21.05 -20.42
C TRP A 400 -30.74 22.47 -20.41
N LEU A 401 -29.42 22.58 -20.27
CA LEU A 401 -28.71 23.86 -20.22
C LEU A 401 -28.22 24.33 -21.60
N GLY A 402 -28.38 23.51 -22.65
CA GLY A 402 -27.91 23.82 -24.00
C GLY A 402 -26.39 23.70 -24.17
N PHE A 403 -25.71 22.86 -23.38
CA PHE A 403 -24.29 22.56 -23.58
C PHE A 403 -24.11 21.45 -24.61
N GLU A 404 -23.19 21.64 -25.55
CA GLU A 404 -22.91 20.70 -26.65
C GLU A 404 -21.48 20.13 -26.55
N PRO A 405 -21.18 19.27 -25.56
CA PRO A 405 -19.84 18.71 -25.45
C PRO A 405 -19.55 17.67 -26.53
N ASP A 406 -18.27 17.57 -26.89
CA ASP A 406 -17.80 16.52 -27.79
C ASP A 406 -17.60 15.19 -27.06
N TYR A 407 -18.63 14.34 -27.12
CA TYR A 407 -18.59 12.98 -26.57
C TYR A 407 -17.56 12.07 -27.25
N SER A 408 -17.07 12.41 -28.45
CA SER A 408 -16.07 11.59 -29.16
C SER A 408 -14.69 11.67 -28.52
N ASN A 409 -14.40 12.73 -27.76
CA ASN A 409 -13.13 12.93 -27.07
C ASN A 409 -13.07 12.38 -25.64
N GLU A 410 -14.17 11.85 -25.11
CA GLU A 410 -14.20 11.23 -23.77
C GLU A 410 -13.21 10.04 -23.68
N ILE A 411 -12.24 10.08 -22.77
CA ILE A 411 -11.32 8.97 -22.53
C ILE A 411 -12.04 7.91 -21.69
N ILE A 412 -12.51 6.85 -22.34
CA ILE A 412 -13.36 5.82 -21.76
C ILE A 412 -13.27 4.52 -22.57
N ILE A 413 -13.52 3.38 -21.95
CA ILE A 413 -13.72 2.11 -22.63
C ILE A 413 -15.23 1.96 -22.89
N ASP A 414 -15.61 1.95 -24.16
CA ASP A 414 -17.02 1.85 -24.57
C ASP A 414 -17.16 1.01 -25.84
N PRO A 415 -17.62 -0.26 -25.70
CA PRO A 415 -17.90 -1.16 -26.81
C PRO A 415 -18.74 -0.54 -27.93
N PHE A 416 -19.78 0.22 -27.58
CA PHE A 416 -20.76 0.79 -28.52
C PHE A 416 -20.16 1.89 -29.39
N ARG A 417 -19.28 2.72 -28.83
CA ARG A 417 -18.55 3.77 -29.56
C ARG A 417 -17.26 3.26 -30.22
N LYS A 418 -17.03 1.95 -30.25
CA LYS A 418 -15.78 1.34 -30.74
C LYS A 418 -14.51 1.79 -29.99
N LYS A 419 -14.65 2.35 -28.78
CA LYS A 419 -13.53 2.70 -27.91
C LYS A 419 -13.11 1.47 -27.10
N ARG A 420 -11.89 1.00 -27.29
CA ARG A 420 -11.34 -0.20 -26.63
C ARG A 420 -10.27 0.20 -25.63
N ILE A 421 -9.69 -0.80 -24.95
CA ILE A 421 -8.60 -0.57 -23.99
C ILE A 421 -7.41 0.17 -24.63
N ASP A 422 -7.10 -0.11 -25.90
CA ASP A 422 -6.00 0.56 -26.61
C ASP A 422 -6.29 2.06 -26.83
N SER A 423 -7.54 2.40 -27.17
CA SER A 423 -7.97 3.80 -27.30
C SER A 423 -7.92 4.55 -25.96
N PHE A 424 -8.18 3.83 -24.86
CA PHE A 424 -8.07 4.37 -23.51
C PHE A 424 -6.60 4.60 -23.13
N GLU A 425 -5.70 3.64 -23.39
CA GLU A 425 -4.26 3.77 -23.18
C GLU A 425 -3.69 4.96 -23.98
N GLU A 426 -4.07 5.09 -25.25
CA GLU A 426 -3.63 6.19 -26.12
C GLU A 426 -4.10 7.55 -25.61
N GLY A 427 -5.37 7.65 -25.19
CA GLY A 427 -5.94 8.87 -24.60
C GLY A 427 -5.20 9.28 -23.32
N MET A 428 -4.99 8.33 -22.40
CA MET A 428 -4.27 8.58 -21.15
C MET A 428 -2.80 8.93 -21.41
N ASN A 429 -2.14 8.29 -22.36
CA ASN A 429 -0.78 8.63 -22.78
C ASN A 429 -0.67 10.08 -23.27
N GLY A 430 -1.65 10.54 -24.08
CA GLY A 430 -1.71 11.94 -24.51
C GLY A 430 -1.82 12.92 -23.34
N VAL A 431 -2.63 12.61 -22.33
CA VAL A 431 -2.74 13.42 -21.12
C VAL A 431 -1.43 13.42 -20.34
N PHE A 432 -0.82 12.27 -20.09
CA PHE A 432 0.43 12.20 -19.30
C PHE A 432 1.61 12.89 -19.98
N LYS A 433 1.64 12.93 -21.32
CA LYS A 433 2.59 13.74 -22.06
C LYS A 433 2.45 15.23 -21.74
N GLU A 434 1.22 15.75 -21.72
CA GLU A 434 0.96 17.13 -21.33
C GLU A 434 1.24 17.37 -19.84
N LEU A 435 0.91 16.42 -18.96
CA LEU A 435 1.25 16.52 -17.53
C LEU A 435 2.76 16.58 -17.30
N ASN A 436 3.53 15.79 -18.05
CA ASN A 436 4.99 15.88 -18.03
C ASN A 436 5.43 17.28 -18.48
N ARG A 437 4.91 17.80 -19.60
CA ARG A 437 5.29 19.13 -20.12
C ARG A 437 5.08 20.24 -19.08
N VAL A 438 3.91 20.29 -18.45
CA VAL A 438 3.53 21.40 -17.56
C VAL A 438 4.09 21.28 -16.13
N LEU A 439 4.37 20.07 -15.64
CA LEU A 439 4.88 19.86 -14.28
C LEU A 439 6.37 20.24 -14.16
N LYS A 440 6.74 20.97 -13.11
CA LYS A 440 8.14 21.25 -12.78
C LYS A 440 8.91 19.96 -12.47
N LYS A 441 10.21 19.95 -12.79
CA LYS A 441 11.10 18.83 -12.47
C LYS A 441 11.16 18.57 -10.96
N GLY A 442 11.23 17.30 -10.56
CA GLY A 442 11.28 16.88 -9.16
C GLY A 442 9.99 17.11 -8.37
N LYS A 443 8.92 17.60 -9.00
CA LYS A 443 7.60 17.75 -8.38
C LYS A 443 6.73 16.51 -8.59
N TYR A 444 5.62 16.47 -7.86
CA TYR A 444 4.79 15.28 -7.71
C TYR A 444 3.47 15.38 -8.48
N LEU A 445 3.05 14.22 -8.97
CA LEU A 445 1.71 13.91 -9.44
C LEU A 445 1.13 12.89 -8.46
N SER A 446 0.02 13.22 -7.82
CA SER A 446 -0.76 12.27 -7.04
C SER A 446 -2.09 12.04 -7.73
N PHE A 447 -2.51 10.79 -7.88
CA PHE A 447 -3.88 10.53 -8.27
C PHE A 447 -4.52 9.44 -7.42
N SER A 448 -5.80 9.65 -7.14
CA SER A 448 -6.64 8.67 -6.46
C SER A 448 -7.30 7.79 -7.51
N PHE A 449 -7.09 6.47 -7.45
CA PHE A 449 -7.69 5.55 -8.40
C PHE A 449 -7.84 4.16 -7.82
N HIS A 450 -8.86 3.44 -8.29
CA HIS A 450 -9.00 2.01 -8.04
C HIS A 450 -9.67 1.32 -9.24
N ASN A 451 -9.21 0.14 -9.61
CA ASN A 451 -9.88 -0.73 -10.57
C ASN A 451 -9.50 -2.19 -10.30
N ARG A 452 -10.40 -3.14 -10.54
CA ARG A 452 -10.09 -4.57 -10.41
C ARG A 452 -9.38 -5.14 -11.63
N ASP A 453 -9.61 -4.55 -12.79
CA ASP A 453 -9.00 -4.99 -14.04
C ASP A 453 -7.56 -4.47 -14.14
N LEU A 454 -6.59 -5.38 -14.13
CA LEU A 454 -5.17 -5.06 -14.31
C LEU A 454 -4.87 -4.47 -15.69
N LYS A 455 -5.72 -4.68 -16.70
CA LYS A 455 -5.55 -4.04 -18.01
C LYS A 455 -5.69 -2.53 -17.92
N VAL A 456 -6.64 -2.05 -17.10
CA VAL A 456 -6.82 -0.61 -16.87
C VAL A 456 -5.62 -0.04 -16.11
N TRP A 457 -5.10 -0.77 -15.13
CA TRP A 457 -3.87 -0.37 -14.43
C TRP A 457 -2.67 -0.30 -15.35
N LYS A 458 -2.45 -1.32 -16.18
CA LYS A 458 -1.38 -1.33 -17.19
C LYS A 458 -1.51 -0.11 -18.12
N ALA A 459 -2.72 0.18 -18.60
CA ALA A 459 -3.03 1.31 -19.48
C ALA A 459 -2.88 2.70 -18.82
N ILE A 460 -2.68 2.77 -17.51
CA ILE A 460 -2.41 4.01 -16.77
C ILE A 460 -0.92 4.09 -16.38
N VAL A 461 -0.42 3.03 -15.73
CA VAL A 461 0.92 3.00 -15.14
C VAL A 461 2.00 2.97 -16.22
N GLU A 462 1.88 2.13 -17.24
CA GLU A 462 2.92 2.08 -18.29
C GLU A 462 3.05 3.42 -19.05
N PRO A 463 1.96 4.07 -19.49
CA PRO A 463 2.06 5.41 -20.07
C PRO A 463 2.65 6.47 -19.15
N LEU A 464 2.33 6.47 -17.85
CA LEU A 464 2.97 7.38 -16.88
C LEU A 464 4.48 7.20 -16.87
N LEU A 465 4.94 5.95 -16.73
CA LEU A 465 6.35 5.66 -16.66
C LEU A 465 7.08 6.03 -17.96
N ARG A 466 6.48 5.74 -19.13
CA ARG A 466 7.01 6.17 -20.45
C ARG A 466 7.12 7.68 -20.59
N ASN A 467 6.27 8.45 -19.92
CA ASN A 467 6.28 9.91 -19.93
C ASN A 467 7.10 10.52 -18.77
N GLY A 468 8.11 9.83 -18.24
CA GLY A 468 9.06 10.43 -17.29
C GLY A 468 8.52 10.60 -15.88
N PHE A 469 7.58 9.75 -15.46
CA PHE A 469 7.13 9.67 -14.09
C PHE A 469 7.66 8.39 -13.43
N GLN A 470 8.00 8.48 -12.14
CA GLN A 470 8.39 7.32 -11.34
C GLN A 470 7.42 7.15 -10.17
N LEU A 471 6.90 5.94 -9.98
CA LEU A 471 6.07 5.61 -8.81
C LEU A 471 6.93 5.63 -7.54
N VAL A 472 6.52 6.41 -6.54
CA VAL A 472 7.25 6.58 -5.27
C VAL A 472 6.63 5.75 -4.16
N ASN A 473 5.31 5.83 -3.98
CA ASN A 473 4.57 5.00 -3.04
C ASN A 473 3.09 4.93 -3.39
N VAL A 474 2.39 4.01 -2.73
CA VAL A 474 0.93 3.84 -2.81
C VAL A 474 0.37 3.90 -1.40
N VAL A 475 -0.68 4.70 -1.19
CA VAL A 475 -1.36 4.82 0.10
C VAL A 475 -2.81 4.41 -0.04
N MET A 476 -3.24 3.40 0.72
CA MET A 476 -4.65 3.07 0.85
C MET A 476 -5.34 4.13 1.71
N GLN A 477 -6.39 4.73 1.17
CA GLN A 477 -7.27 5.64 1.89
C GLN A 477 -8.63 4.99 2.17
N PRO A 478 -9.08 5.02 3.43
CA PRO A 478 -10.44 4.61 3.74
C PRO A 478 -11.45 5.61 3.15
N GLN A 479 -12.66 5.14 2.85
CA GLN A 479 -13.74 6.02 2.42
C GLN A 479 -14.43 6.70 3.61
N ALA A 480 -14.89 7.95 3.42
CA ALA A 480 -15.69 8.67 4.43
C ALA A 480 -17.12 8.13 4.55
N VAL A 481 -17.69 7.66 3.43
CA VAL A 481 -19.06 7.17 3.34
C VAL A 481 -19.09 6.05 2.30
N SER A 482 -19.75 4.94 2.63
CA SER A 482 -19.94 3.84 1.69
C SER A 482 -20.78 4.26 0.48
N SER A 483 -20.40 3.87 -0.73
CA SER A 483 -21.16 4.19 -1.94
C SER A 483 -22.54 3.47 -1.98
N GLY A 484 -23.51 4.02 -2.72
CA GLY A 484 -24.83 3.40 -2.87
C GLY A 484 -24.78 1.99 -3.49
N THR A 485 -23.78 1.73 -4.33
CA THR A 485 -23.51 0.42 -4.95
C THR A 485 -22.95 -0.59 -3.95
N GLN A 486 -22.12 -0.15 -2.99
CA GLN A 486 -21.72 -0.96 -1.83
C GLN A 486 -22.90 -1.29 -0.91
N GLY A 487 -23.92 -0.43 -0.84
CA GLY A 487 -25.17 -0.75 -0.12
C GLY A 487 -25.91 -1.96 -0.69
N ILE A 488 -25.72 -2.26 -1.99
CA ILE A 488 -26.35 -3.38 -2.71
C ILE A 488 -25.45 -4.62 -2.71
N ASN A 489 -24.11 -4.45 -2.81
CA ASN A 489 -23.14 -5.54 -2.91
C ASN A 489 -21.94 -5.35 -1.97
N LYS A 490 -22.24 -5.22 -0.67
CA LYS A 490 -21.33 -4.73 0.38
C LYS A 490 -20.03 -5.51 0.53
N ASN A 491 -20.10 -6.83 0.31
CA ASN A 491 -18.98 -7.74 0.55
C ASN A 491 -18.10 -7.96 -0.68
N ASN A 492 -18.56 -7.53 -1.86
CA ASN A 492 -17.87 -7.67 -3.13
C ASN A 492 -17.50 -6.33 -3.76
N THR A 493 -17.42 -5.25 -2.99
CA THR A 493 -17.01 -3.92 -3.49
C THR A 493 -15.85 -3.39 -2.65
N LEU A 494 -14.85 -2.78 -3.29
CA LEU A 494 -13.69 -2.18 -2.61
C LEU A 494 -14.18 -1.11 -1.62
N LYS A 495 -13.60 -1.09 -0.42
CA LYS A 495 -13.89 -0.24 0.75
C LYS A 495 -13.02 1.03 0.80
N GLY A 496 -11.91 1.09 0.05
CA GLY A 496 -10.98 2.23 -0.01
C GLY A 496 -10.64 2.71 -1.42
N ASP A 497 -9.99 3.87 -1.49
CA ASP A 497 -9.33 4.41 -2.69
C ASP A 497 -7.81 4.34 -2.49
N PHE A 498 -7.04 4.03 -3.53
CA PHE A 498 -5.58 4.11 -3.45
C PHE A 498 -5.09 5.43 -4.03
N ILE A 499 -4.16 6.08 -3.33
CA ILE A 499 -3.44 7.25 -3.85
C ILE A 499 -2.07 6.78 -4.30
N TYR A 500 -1.78 6.96 -5.59
CA TYR A 500 -0.48 6.70 -6.17
C TYR A 500 0.26 8.00 -6.30
N ASN A 501 1.47 8.05 -5.76
CA ASN A 501 2.32 9.24 -5.84
C ASN A 501 3.45 8.98 -6.81
N PHE A 502 3.51 9.79 -7.85
CA PHE A 502 4.53 9.77 -8.88
C PHE A 502 5.37 11.04 -8.79
N MET A 503 6.66 10.93 -9.09
CA MET A 503 7.57 12.06 -9.21
C MET A 503 8.01 12.21 -10.67
N LYS A 504 8.08 13.44 -11.18
CA LYS A 504 8.68 13.71 -12.49
C LYS A 504 10.21 13.63 -12.41
N VAL A 505 10.82 12.79 -13.24
CA VAL A 505 12.27 12.54 -13.30
C VAL A 505 12.91 13.14 -14.56
N ASP A 506 14.22 13.42 -14.51
CA ASP A 506 14.98 14.11 -15.58
C ASP A 506 15.20 13.25 -16.82
N GLU A 507 15.50 11.98 -16.63
CA GLU A 507 15.53 10.97 -17.69
C GLU A 507 14.49 9.91 -17.33
N PRO A 508 13.40 9.72 -18.10
CA PRO A 508 12.69 8.45 -18.03
C PRO A 508 13.78 7.41 -18.24
N ALA A 509 14.05 6.59 -17.23
CA ALA A 509 15.08 5.58 -17.39
C ALA A 509 14.79 4.87 -18.72
N ASN A 510 15.83 4.62 -19.53
CA ASN A 510 15.75 3.67 -20.65
C ASN A 510 15.53 2.23 -20.12
N THR A 511 14.79 2.09 -19.03
CA THR A 511 14.18 0.86 -18.58
C THR A 511 13.21 0.45 -19.66
N VAL A 512 13.63 -0.49 -20.48
CA VAL A 512 12.75 -1.62 -20.78
C VAL A 512 12.09 -1.98 -19.45
N PHE A 513 10.82 -1.61 -19.26
CA PHE A 513 10.10 -1.92 -18.03
C PHE A 513 10.14 -3.43 -17.86
N THR A 514 10.99 -3.92 -16.97
CA THR A 514 11.11 -5.35 -16.73
C THR A 514 9.92 -5.75 -15.87
N HIS A 515 8.89 -6.30 -16.53
CA HIS A 515 7.80 -6.95 -15.82
C HIS A 515 8.38 -8.03 -14.89
N HIS A 516 7.70 -8.24 -13.77
CA HIS A 516 8.13 -9.26 -12.81
C HIS A 516 8.26 -10.63 -13.52
N PRO A 517 9.42 -11.32 -13.43
CA PRO A 517 9.72 -12.50 -14.25
C PRO A 517 8.77 -13.67 -13.99
N ASN A 518 8.11 -13.69 -12.83
CA ASN A 518 7.06 -14.66 -12.51
C ASN A 518 5.92 -14.00 -11.71
N ALA A 519 5.20 -13.08 -12.36
CA ALA A 519 4.09 -12.35 -11.73
C ALA A 519 2.99 -13.28 -11.18
N TYR A 520 2.71 -14.39 -11.88
CA TYR A 520 1.71 -15.37 -11.43
C TYR A 520 2.07 -15.98 -10.07
N ALA A 521 3.30 -16.49 -9.91
CA ALA A 521 3.74 -17.07 -8.65
C ALA A 521 3.80 -16.04 -7.51
N LEU A 522 4.21 -14.80 -7.81
CA LEU A 522 4.20 -13.71 -6.84
C LEU A 522 2.78 -13.44 -6.33
N ILE A 523 1.80 -13.25 -7.23
CA ILE A 523 0.40 -12.98 -6.87
C ILE A 523 -0.19 -14.14 -6.06
N LYS A 524 0.05 -15.38 -6.51
CA LYS A 524 -0.38 -16.59 -5.80
C LYS A 524 0.22 -16.65 -4.39
N GLY A 525 1.52 -16.42 -4.24
CA GLY A 525 2.21 -16.42 -2.95
C GLY A 525 1.66 -15.36 -2.00
N MET A 526 1.54 -14.12 -2.47
CA MET A 526 0.96 -13.02 -1.69
C MET A 526 -0.48 -13.33 -1.24
N ALA A 527 -1.30 -13.88 -2.13
CA ALA A 527 -2.67 -14.26 -1.80
C ALA A 527 -2.70 -15.36 -0.74
N PHE A 528 -1.84 -16.36 -0.88
CA PHE A 528 -1.72 -17.46 0.09
C PHE A 528 -1.31 -16.94 1.48
N ASP A 529 -0.25 -16.13 1.56
CA ASP A 529 0.27 -15.58 2.82
C ASP A 529 -0.76 -14.68 3.52
N TYR A 530 -1.45 -13.85 2.75
CA TYR A 530 -2.50 -12.99 3.27
C TYR A 530 -3.66 -13.80 3.86
N LEU A 531 -4.09 -14.85 3.16
CA LEU A 531 -5.18 -15.73 3.59
C LEU A 531 -4.81 -16.61 4.79
N GLN A 532 -3.52 -16.88 5.05
CA GLN A 532 -3.10 -17.56 6.28
C GLN A 532 -3.33 -16.69 7.53
N SER A 533 -3.04 -15.39 7.43
CA SER A 533 -3.19 -14.43 8.53
C SER A 533 -4.62 -13.87 8.65
N HIS A 534 -5.42 -13.93 7.58
CA HIS A 534 -6.78 -13.39 7.51
C HIS A 534 -7.80 -14.49 7.19
N LYS A 535 -8.11 -15.32 8.20
CA LYS A 535 -9.04 -16.46 8.05
C LYS A 535 -10.43 -16.06 7.55
N GLN A 536 -10.91 -14.87 7.95
CA GLN A 536 -12.13 -14.26 7.44
C GLN A 536 -11.73 -13.12 6.51
N CYS A 537 -12.01 -13.28 5.22
CA CYS A 537 -11.57 -12.35 4.19
C CYS A 537 -12.56 -12.34 3.02
N THR A 538 -13.14 -11.19 2.73
CA THR A 538 -13.94 -10.97 1.53
C THR A 538 -13.05 -10.90 0.29
N ALA A 539 -13.62 -11.14 -0.89
CA ALA A 539 -12.88 -10.93 -2.14
C ALA A 539 -12.37 -9.49 -2.28
N ALA A 540 -13.18 -8.51 -1.87
CA ALA A 540 -12.78 -7.10 -1.92
C ALA A 540 -11.51 -6.82 -1.09
N GLU A 541 -11.43 -7.33 0.15
CA GLU A 541 -10.26 -7.15 1.03
C GLU A 541 -9.00 -7.78 0.45
N LEU A 542 -9.12 -8.97 -0.15
CA LEU A 542 -7.99 -9.62 -0.82
C LEU A 542 -7.50 -8.79 -2.03
N TYR A 543 -8.40 -8.26 -2.84
CA TYR A 543 -8.02 -7.37 -3.95
C TYR A 543 -7.36 -6.07 -3.47
N GLU A 544 -7.84 -5.48 -2.38
CA GLU A 544 -7.25 -4.28 -1.79
C GLU A 544 -5.82 -4.52 -1.31
N PHE A 545 -5.51 -5.72 -0.85
CA PHE A 545 -4.16 -6.11 -0.54
C PHE A 545 -3.31 -6.36 -1.79
N LEU A 546 -3.81 -7.13 -2.75
CA LEU A 546 -3.02 -7.61 -3.90
C LEU A 546 -2.70 -6.51 -4.93
N ILE A 547 -3.67 -5.67 -5.29
CA ILE A 547 -3.53 -4.73 -6.42
C ILE A 547 -2.37 -3.73 -6.22
N PRO A 548 -2.21 -3.07 -5.06
CA PRO A 548 -1.08 -2.18 -4.81
C PRO A 548 0.26 -2.91 -4.93
N GLN A 549 0.35 -4.15 -4.43
CA GLN A 549 1.58 -4.95 -4.50
C GLN A 549 1.90 -5.33 -5.94
N ILE A 550 0.89 -5.68 -6.73
CA ILE A 550 1.06 -5.97 -8.15
C ILE A 550 1.61 -4.76 -8.90
N ILE A 551 1.05 -3.57 -8.64
CA ILE A 551 1.48 -2.33 -9.30
C ILE A 551 2.90 -1.96 -8.87
N LEU A 552 3.22 -2.02 -7.57
CA LEU A 552 4.56 -1.74 -7.04
C LEU A 552 5.63 -2.70 -7.59
N ASN A 553 5.28 -3.96 -7.84
CA ASN A 553 6.18 -4.97 -8.40
C ASN A 553 6.11 -5.07 -9.93
N HIS A 554 5.32 -4.22 -10.61
CA HIS A 554 5.12 -4.26 -12.06
C HIS A 554 4.69 -5.66 -12.57
N ALA A 555 3.88 -6.37 -11.77
CA ALA A 555 3.51 -7.77 -11.96
C ALA A 555 2.22 -7.92 -12.79
N PHE A 556 2.12 -7.18 -13.91
CA PHE A 556 0.88 -7.10 -14.72
C PHE A 556 0.67 -8.27 -15.68
N ILE A 557 1.75 -8.88 -16.19
CA ILE A 557 1.70 -9.87 -17.28
C ILE A 557 2.28 -11.23 -16.85
N ASP A 558 1.79 -12.29 -17.46
CA ASP A 558 2.30 -13.65 -17.32
C ASP A 558 3.51 -13.93 -18.25
N GLU A 559 4.03 -15.16 -18.17
CA GLU A 559 5.12 -15.67 -19.01
C GLU A 559 4.83 -15.62 -20.52
N ASN A 560 3.54 -15.58 -20.90
CA ASN A 560 3.08 -15.47 -22.28
C ASN A 560 2.80 -14.02 -22.70
N LYS A 561 3.23 -13.04 -21.89
CA LYS A 561 3.00 -11.60 -22.08
C LYS A 561 1.52 -11.19 -22.06
N LYS A 562 0.64 -12.01 -21.51
CA LYS A 562 -0.78 -11.70 -21.36
C LYS A 562 -1.02 -11.04 -20.00
N VAL A 563 -1.86 -10.00 -19.95
CA VAL A 563 -2.25 -9.38 -18.68
C VAL A 563 -2.96 -10.42 -17.81
N ILE A 564 -2.51 -10.53 -16.55
CA ILE A 564 -3.04 -11.48 -15.59
C ILE A 564 -4.47 -11.07 -15.22
N ASP A 565 -5.37 -12.04 -15.26
CA ASP A 565 -6.72 -11.94 -14.72
C ASP A 565 -6.68 -12.44 -13.28
N ILE A 566 -6.71 -11.51 -12.31
CA ILE A 566 -6.61 -11.85 -10.88
C ILE A 566 -7.82 -12.69 -10.45
N GLU A 567 -9.02 -12.39 -10.95
CA GLU A 567 -10.23 -13.14 -10.61
C GLU A 567 -10.09 -14.60 -11.04
N ASN A 568 -9.68 -14.83 -12.27
CA ASN A 568 -9.45 -16.17 -12.80
C ASN A 568 -8.29 -16.88 -12.06
N LEU A 569 -7.19 -16.18 -11.78
CA LEU A 569 -6.06 -16.72 -11.00
C LEU A 569 -6.54 -17.19 -9.63
N LEU A 570 -7.24 -16.34 -8.89
CA LEU A 570 -7.74 -16.68 -7.56
C LEU A 570 -8.76 -17.81 -7.60
N GLN A 571 -9.65 -17.83 -8.59
CA GLN A 571 -10.61 -18.93 -8.77
C GLN A 571 -9.92 -20.24 -9.15
N LYS A 572 -8.79 -20.22 -9.85
CA LYS A 572 -8.04 -21.43 -10.20
C LYS A 572 -7.35 -22.02 -8.96
N GLU A 573 -6.82 -21.16 -8.10
CA GLU A 573 -6.00 -21.56 -6.95
C GLU A 573 -6.80 -21.72 -5.65
N PHE A 574 -7.97 -21.07 -5.51
CA PHE A 574 -8.74 -21.04 -4.27
C PHE A 574 -10.25 -21.23 -4.48
N ILE A 575 -10.92 -21.70 -3.42
CA ILE A 575 -12.36 -21.85 -3.24
C ILE A 575 -12.81 -20.74 -2.30
N TYR A 576 -13.64 -19.82 -2.80
CA TYR A 576 -14.28 -18.78 -2.00
C TYR A 576 -15.70 -19.22 -1.59
N PHE A 577 -16.04 -19.12 -0.31
CA PHE A 577 -17.36 -19.50 0.20
C PHE A 577 -17.80 -18.65 1.40
N GLU A 578 -19.10 -18.62 1.65
CA GLU A 578 -19.73 -17.90 2.77
C GLU A 578 -20.31 -18.90 3.78
N GLU A 579 -20.08 -18.66 5.07
CA GLU A 579 -20.64 -19.45 6.18
C GLU A 579 -20.97 -18.51 7.36
N ASN A 580 -22.22 -18.53 7.83
CA ASN A 580 -22.70 -17.68 8.93
C ASN A 580 -22.40 -16.17 8.73
N ASN A 581 -22.64 -15.63 7.53
CA ASN A 581 -22.31 -14.24 7.13
C ASN A 581 -20.81 -13.90 7.19
N ASN A 582 -19.92 -14.89 7.28
CA ASN A 582 -18.47 -14.72 7.20
C ASN A 582 -17.92 -15.33 5.91
N TYR A 583 -16.86 -14.71 5.37
CA TYR A 583 -16.28 -15.07 4.07
C TYR A 583 -14.94 -15.76 4.23
N TYR A 584 -14.76 -16.88 3.54
CA TYR A 584 -13.61 -17.76 3.70
C TYR A 584 -13.02 -18.16 2.35
N TRP A 585 -11.72 -18.42 2.37
CA TRP A 585 -10.97 -18.97 1.24
C TRP A 585 -10.33 -20.30 1.62
N LYS A 586 -10.41 -21.30 0.75
CA LYS A 586 -9.73 -22.61 0.88
C LYS A 586 -8.90 -22.85 -0.36
N ASN A 587 -7.68 -23.35 -0.24
CA ASN A 587 -6.85 -23.68 -1.40
C ASN A 587 -7.48 -24.85 -2.20
N LYS A 588 -7.51 -24.77 -3.54
CA LYS A 588 -8.01 -25.83 -4.43
C LYS A 588 -7.05 -26.99 -4.58
N SER A 589 -5.74 -26.76 -4.42
CA SER A 589 -4.76 -27.84 -4.36
C SER A 589 -4.68 -28.40 -2.93
N LYS A 590 -4.99 -29.70 -2.77
CA LYS A 590 -4.27 -30.55 -1.82
C LYS A 590 -3.17 -31.26 -2.60
N PRO A 591 -1.95 -31.30 -2.06
CA PRO A 591 -1.63 -32.37 -1.11
C PRO A 591 -1.57 -31.81 0.31
N SER A 592 -1.87 -32.69 1.27
CA SER A 592 -1.48 -32.47 2.65
C SER A 592 0.03 -32.25 2.69
N ASN A 593 0.47 -31.06 3.08
CA ASN A 593 1.67 -30.95 3.90
C ASN A 593 1.27 -30.03 5.06
N LYS A 594 1.06 -30.62 6.25
CA LYS A 594 1.29 -29.85 7.47
C LYS A 594 2.67 -29.20 7.30
N PRO A 595 2.85 -27.90 7.60
CA PRO A 595 4.18 -27.31 7.51
C PRO A 595 5.11 -28.09 8.44
N LEU A 596 6.24 -28.55 7.90
CA LEU A 596 7.18 -29.39 8.65
C LEU A 596 7.66 -28.63 9.89
N GLY A 597 7.52 -29.25 11.06
CA GLY A 597 7.94 -28.66 12.32
C GLY A 597 9.45 -28.84 12.53
N VAL A 598 10.11 -27.76 12.94
CA VAL A 598 11.57 -27.70 13.07
C VAL A 598 11.97 -27.28 14.48
N LEU A 599 12.98 -27.98 15.01
CA LEU A 599 13.72 -27.60 16.22
C LEU A 599 15.13 -27.17 15.84
N ASP A 600 15.52 -25.95 16.21
CA ASP A 600 16.87 -25.41 15.98
C ASP A 600 17.70 -25.44 17.28
N LEU A 601 18.64 -26.36 17.36
CA LEU A 601 19.55 -26.51 18.50
C LEU A 601 20.85 -25.73 18.25
N PHE A 602 21.35 -25.03 19.28
CA PHE A 602 22.51 -24.14 19.14
C PHE A 602 22.23 -23.04 18.10
N ALA A 603 21.05 -22.44 18.20
CA ALA A 603 20.44 -21.66 17.13
C ALA A 603 21.24 -20.39 16.75
N GLY A 604 22.08 -19.89 17.64
CA GLY A 604 22.82 -18.65 17.44
C GLY A 604 21.86 -17.49 17.18
N ALA A 605 22.22 -16.63 16.23
CA ALA A 605 21.31 -15.56 15.81
C ALA A 605 20.11 -16.06 15.00
N GLY A 606 20.07 -17.33 14.56
CA GLY A 606 18.95 -17.88 13.78
C GLY A 606 19.19 -17.97 12.27
N GLY A 607 20.44 -18.16 11.83
CA GLY A 607 20.76 -18.31 10.40
C GLY A 607 20.07 -19.54 9.77
N PHE A 608 20.10 -20.67 10.47
CA PHE A 608 19.40 -21.91 10.09
C PHE A 608 17.88 -21.69 10.07
N SER A 609 17.33 -21.24 11.21
CA SER A 609 15.92 -20.87 11.36
C SER A 609 15.40 -19.95 10.25
N THR A 610 16.16 -18.90 9.90
CA THR A 610 15.78 -17.96 8.83
C THR A 610 15.66 -18.64 7.47
N GLY A 611 16.61 -19.51 7.11
CA GLY A 611 16.57 -20.25 5.85
C GLY A 611 15.41 -21.24 5.78
N PHE A 612 15.19 -22.01 6.85
CA PHE A 612 14.08 -22.96 6.93
C PHE A 612 12.72 -22.28 6.92
N LYS A 613 12.57 -21.14 7.62
CA LYS A 613 11.36 -20.32 7.56
C LYS A 613 11.09 -19.79 6.15
N LYS A 614 12.12 -19.34 5.43
CA LYS A 614 11.99 -18.93 4.01
C LYS A 614 11.54 -20.05 3.07
N ALA A 615 11.77 -21.30 3.45
CA ALA A 615 11.29 -22.48 2.73
C ALA A 615 9.89 -22.95 3.18
N ASN A 616 9.17 -22.16 4.00
CA ASN A 616 7.86 -22.50 4.58
C ASN A 616 7.84 -23.63 5.61
N CYS A 617 8.97 -23.91 6.29
CA CYS A 617 8.97 -24.74 7.49
C CYS A 617 8.57 -23.92 8.73
N THR A 618 7.99 -24.57 9.75
CA THR A 618 7.63 -23.91 11.01
C THR A 618 8.71 -24.15 12.06
N ILE A 619 9.43 -23.10 12.47
CA ILE A 619 10.38 -23.20 13.58
C ILE A 619 9.61 -23.13 14.90
N VAL A 620 9.34 -24.29 15.50
CA VAL A 620 8.50 -24.42 16.69
C VAL A 620 9.25 -23.99 17.93
N ALA A 621 10.48 -24.47 18.08
CA ALA A 621 11.34 -24.16 19.22
C ALA A 621 12.79 -24.00 18.78
N ALA A 622 13.53 -23.23 19.56
CA ALA A 622 14.96 -23.05 19.40
C ALA A 622 15.67 -23.00 20.76
N VAL A 623 16.95 -23.37 20.79
CA VAL A 623 17.77 -23.35 22.01
C VAL A 623 19.05 -22.54 21.76
N GLU A 624 19.23 -21.48 22.53
CA GLU A 624 20.41 -20.61 22.49
C GLU A 624 20.76 -20.16 23.92
N PHE A 625 21.96 -20.48 24.40
CA PHE A 625 22.32 -20.22 25.80
C PHE A 625 22.76 -18.76 26.04
N ASP A 626 23.37 -18.09 25.06
CA ASP A 626 23.90 -16.74 25.22
C ASP A 626 22.75 -15.73 25.20
N ASN A 627 22.53 -15.07 26.33
CA ASN A 627 21.44 -14.12 26.53
C ASN A 627 21.52 -12.90 25.58
N GLU A 628 22.72 -12.47 25.14
CA GLU A 628 22.80 -11.38 24.16
C GLU A 628 22.38 -11.85 22.76
N ILE A 629 22.79 -13.06 22.36
CA ILE A 629 22.45 -13.64 21.06
C ILE A 629 20.96 -14.02 21.00
N ALA A 630 20.43 -14.57 22.10
CA ALA A 630 19.01 -14.91 22.23
C ALA A 630 18.09 -13.70 22.00
N LYS A 631 18.49 -12.49 22.40
CA LYS A 631 17.75 -11.26 22.10
C LYS A 631 17.65 -10.99 20.61
N THR A 632 18.74 -11.19 19.86
CA THR A 632 18.70 -11.12 18.39
C THR A 632 17.76 -12.17 17.83
N TYR A 633 17.86 -13.42 18.29
CA TYR A 633 16.98 -14.49 17.80
C TYR A 633 15.50 -14.14 18.02
N SER A 634 15.10 -13.83 19.26
CA SER A 634 13.71 -13.47 19.59
C SER A 634 13.20 -12.24 18.83
N LYS A 635 14.08 -11.28 18.52
CA LYS A 635 13.71 -10.10 17.74
C LYS A 635 13.29 -10.43 16.32
N ASN A 636 13.93 -11.42 15.70
CA ASN A 636 13.71 -11.81 14.30
C ASN A 636 12.77 -13.01 14.14
N HIS A 637 12.56 -13.79 15.21
CA HIS A 637 11.71 -14.98 15.25
C HIS A 637 10.72 -14.91 16.44
N PRO A 638 9.84 -13.89 16.51
CA PRO A 638 8.94 -13.69 17.64
C PRO A 638 7.90 -14.82 17.81
N GLU A 639 7.64 -15.60 16.76
CA GLU A 639 6.70 -16.73 16.77
C GLU A 639 7.27 -18.03 17.35
N THR A 640 8.61 -18.14 17.44
CA THR A 640 9.33 -19.34 17.88
C THR A 640 9.49 -19.35 19.39
N ILE A 641 9.28 -20.51 20.01
CA ILE A 641 9.51 -20.66 21.45
C ILE A 641 11.02 -20.82 21.69
N LEU A 642 11.67 -19.71 22.06
CA LEU A 642 13.10 -19.70 22.36
C LEU A 642 13.36 -20.10 23.82
N HIS A 643 14.14 -21.15 24.01
CA HIS A 643 14.68 -21.55 25.31
C HIS A 643 16.08 -20.95 25.49
N ASN A 644 16.17 -19.86 26.25
CA ASN A 644 17.44 -19.24 26.60
C ASN A 644 18.10 -19.92 27.81
N VAL A 645 18.56 -21.15 27.61
CA VAL A 645 19.16 -22.00 28.65
C VAL A 645 20.32 -22.81 28.09
N ASP A 646 21.16 -23.34 28.97
CA ASP A 646 22.11 -24.39 28.60
C ASP A 646 21.33 -25.66 28.23
N ILE A 647 21.56 -26.17 27.02
CA ILE A 647 20.89 -27.36 26.49
C ILE A 647 21.03 -28.58 27.41
N ARG A 648 22.14 -28.71 28.17
CA ARG A 648 22.38 -29.80 29.12
C ARG A 648 21.38 -29.82 30.28
N SER A 649 20.81 -28.65 30.60
CA SER A 649 19.82 -28.49 31.66
C SER A 649 18.38 -28.56 31.16
N LEU A 650 18.16 -28.64 29.85
CA LEU A 650 16.84 -28.61 29.23
C LEU A 650 16.28 -30.04 29.06
N PRO A 651 15.19 -30.40 29.77
CA PRO A 651 14.53 -31.69 29.56
C PRO A 651 13.95 -31.80 28.16
N THR A 652 14.05 -32.98 27.55
CA THR A 652 13.51 -33.24 26.21
C THR A 652 11.99 -33.14 26.17
N GLU A 653 11.33 -33.49 27.28
CA GLU A 653 9.89 -33.42 27.49
C GLU A 653 9.38 -31.98 27.36
N THR A 654 10.19 -30.98 27.77
CA THR A 654 9.85 -29.57 27.57
C THR A 654 9.67 -29.25 26.09
N ILE A 655 10.58 -29.71 25.23
CA ILE A 655 10.45 -29.48 23.79
C ILE A 655 9.30 -30.32 23.20
N VAL A 656 9.11 -31.56 23.63
CA VAL A 656 7.95 -32.37 23.20
C VAL A 656 6.63 -31.63 23.48
N ASN A 657 6.48 -31.05 24.67
CA ASN A 657 5.31 -30.26 25.04
C ASN A 657 5.16 -29.03 24.14
N ASN A 658 6.22 -28.32 23.79
CA ASN A 658 6.16 -27.20 22.85
C ASN A 658 5.55 -27.58 21.50
N PHE A 659 5.93 -28.74 20.95
CA PHE A 659 5.38 -29.26 19.69
C PHE A 659 3.91 -29.68 19.83
N GLN A 660 3.56 -30.36 20.93
CA GLN A 660 2.19 -30.74 21.25
C GLN A 660 1.27 -29.52 21.42
N GLU A 661 1.70 -28.50 22.15
CA GLU A 661 0.95 -27.25 22.35
C GLU A 661 0.69 -26.51 21.04
N LYS A 662 1.64 -26.57 20.09
CA LYS A 662 1.49 -25.98 18.75
C LYS A 662 0.70 -26.87 17.78
N GLY A 663 0.41 -28.13 18.14
CA GLY A 663 -0.27 -29.09 17.29
C GLY A 663 0.54 -29.51 16.05
N ILE A 664 1.86 -29.43 16.12
CA ILE A 664 2.81 -29.69 15.03
C ILE A 664 3.77 -30.81 15.46
N GLU A 665 4.15 -31.69 14.54
CA GLU A 665 5.12 -32.75 14.80
C GLU A 665 6.55 -32.24 14.64
N CYS A 666 7.51 -32.82 15.37
CA CYS A 666 8.92 -32.50 15.19
C CYS A 666 9.48 -33.29 14.00
N ASP A 667 9.34 -32.76 12.79
CA ASP A 667 9.79 -33.42 11.57
C ASP A 667 11.30 -33.31 11.35
N ILE A 668 11.90 -32.18 11.76
CA ILE A 668 13.29 -31.85 11.47
C ILE A 668 13.98 -31.30 12.72
N ILE A 669 15.17 -31.81 13.02
CA ILE A 669 16.09 -31.18 13.98
C ILE A 669 17.32 -30.66 13.24
N ILE A 670 17.64 -29.38 13.41
CA ILE A 670 18.84 -28.75 12.83
C ILE A 670 19.72 -28.20 13.95
N GLY A 671 21.03 -28.13 13.73
CA GLY A 671 21.92 -27.47 14.69
C GLY A 671 23.40 -27.59 14.38
N GLY A 672 24.19 -26.69 14.98
CA GLY A 672 25.64 -26.63 14.86
C GLY A 672 26.33 -26.79 16.22
N PRO A 673 26.41 -28.01 16.79
CA PRO A 673 27.01 -28.23 18.09
C PRO A 673 28.50 -27.79 18.09
N PRO A 674 28.94 -26.97 19.06
CA PRO A 674 30.33 -26.51 19.14
C PRO A 674 31.31 -27.68 19.25
N CYS A 675 32.33 -27.68 18.41
CA CYS A 675 33.29 -28.77 18.25
C CYS A 675 34.67 -28.36 18.76
N GLN A 676 34.77 -27.96 20.05
CA GLN A 676 36.03 -27.45 20.63
C GLN A 676 37.06 -28.57 20.90
N GLY A 677 36.60 -29.81 21.10
CA GLY A 677 37.47 -30.98 21.33
C GLY A 677 38.29 -31.44 20.11
N PHE A 678 37.92 -31.00 18.89
CA PHE A 678 38.46 -31.53 17.63
C PHE A 678 39.28 -30.49 16.82
N SER A 679 39.63 -29.34 17.40
CA SER A 679 40.36 -28.25 16.73
C SER A 679 41.89 -28.39 16.82
N MET A 680 42.62 -27.89 15.80
CA MET A 680 44.05 -28.12 15.49
C MET A 680 45.12 -27.61 16.51
N SER A 681 44.81 -27.49 17.79
CA SER A 681 45.79 -27.04 18.80
C SER A 681 45.84 -27.99 19.99
N GLY A 682 46.74 -28.98 19.92
CA GLY A 682 47.24 -29.71 21.09
C GLY A 682 47.26 -31.23 20.94
N ASN A 683 48.47 -31.81 20.86
CA ASN A 683 48.73 -33.22 21.15
C ASN A 683 48.14 -33.62 22.52
N ARG A 684 47.49 -34.80 22.60
CA ARG A 684 46.95 -35.57 23.77
C ARG A 684 45.41 -35.68 23.69
N ILE A 685 44.76 -36.85 23.56
CA ILE A 685 44.90 -38.09 24.34
C ILE A 685 44.24 -39.27 23.60
N ARG A 686 44.88 -40.45 23.74
CA ARG A 686 44.32 -41.79 23.60
C ARG A 686 43.45 -42.11 24.82
N LYS A 687 42.19 -42.51 24.63
CA LYS A 687 41.59 -43.72 25.22
C LYS A 687 40.13 -43.85 24.78
N SER A 688 39.79 -45.09 24.46
CA SER A 688 38.50 -45.60 24.01
C SER A 688 37.36 -45.31 24.99
N PHE A 689 36.14 -45.46 24.46
CA PHE A 689 34.80 -45.29 25.05
C PHE A 689 34.47 -46.12 26.31
N GLU A 690 35.47 -46.59 27.06
CA GLU A 690 35.30 -47.41 28.29
C GLU A 690 35.91 -46.78 29.56
N GLY A 691 36.39 -45.53 29.54
CA GLY A 691 36.84 -44.93 30.80
C GLY A 691 37.29 -43.48 30.70
N LYS A 692 36.47 -42.59 31.28
CA LYS A 692 36.51 -41.12 31.34
C LYS A 692 36.18 -40.41 30.03
N PHE A 693 34.90 -40.01 29.92
CA PHE A 693 34.36 -39.10 28.92
C PHE A 693 35.20 -37.82 28.84
N ASP A 694 35.51 -37.38 27.62
CA ASP A 694 36.05 -36.05 27.37
C ASP A 694 34.89 -35.05 27.46
N GLU A 695 34.92 -34.18 28.48
CA GLU A 695 33.94 -33.10 28.71
C GLU A 695 33.73 -32.22 27.46
N ARG A 696 34.67 -32.24 26.51
CA ARG A 696 34.64 -31.43 25.28
C ARG A 696 33.71 -31.96 24.18
N ASN A 697 33.17 -33.18 24.29
CA ASN A 697 32.24 -33.79 23.32
C ASN A 697 30.77 -33.83 23.80
N GLU A 698 30.50 -33.33 25.00
CA GLU A 698 29.18 -33.39 25.64
C GLU A 698 28.07 -32.72 24.82
N LEU A 699 28.34 -31.57 24.20
CA LEU A 699 27.33 -30.82 23.45
C LEU A 699 26.84 -31.56 22.19
N PHE A 700 27.69 -32.40 21.59
CA PHE A 700 27.25 -33.24 20.48
C PHE A 700 26.29 -34.34 20.97
N MET A 701 26.58 -34.92 22.14
CA MET A 701 25.69 -35.92 22.76
C MET A 701 24.34 -35.33 23.16
N GLU A 702 24.29 -34.03 23.49
CA GLU A 702 23.03 -33.32 23.69
C GLU A 702 22.20 -33.26 22.39
N PHE A 703 22.81 -32.97 21.24
CA PHE A 703 22.10 -33.05 19.95
C PHE A 703 21.52 -34.46 19.73
N PHE A 704 22.32 -35.51 19.97
CA PHE A 704 21.88 -36.90 19.90
C PHE A 704 20.73 -37.19 20.88
N ARG A 705 20.79 -36.68 22.11
CA ARG A 705 19.74 -36.83 23.14
C ARG A 705 18.39 -36.32 22.63
N PHE A 706 18.37 -35.14 22.01
CA PHE A 706 17.14 -34.58 21.43
C PHE A 706 16.65 -35.36 20.20
N VAL A 707 17.54 -35.79 19.30
CA VAL A 707 17.16 -36.65 18.17
C VAL A 707 16.55 -37.97 18.63
N LYS A 708 17.16 -38.61 19.64
CA LYS A 708 16.66 -39.88 20.19
C LYS A 708 15.30 -39.70 20.87
N ALA A 709 15.09 -38.61 21.61
CA ALA A 709 13.85 -38.38 22.34
C ALA A 709 12.68 -37.93 21.46
N LEU A 710 12.91 -36.98 20.54
CA LEU A 710 11.86 -36.45 19.66
C LEU A 710 11.65 -37.27 18.40
N ASN A 711 12.62 -38.13 18.06
CA ASN A 711 12.53 -39.05 16.94
C ASN A 711 12.05 -38.36 15.63
N PRO A 712 12.76 -37.33 15.11
CA PRO A 712 12.34 -36.57 13.92
C PRO A 712 12.55 -37.34 12.62
N SER A 713 11.77 -37.06 11.58
CA SER A 713 11.95 -37.68 10.25
C SER A 713 13.35 -37.43 9.67
N TYR A 714 13.87 -36.22 9.88
CA TYR A 714 15.16 -35.76 9.38
C TYR A 714 15.97 -35.05 10.47
N PHE A 715 17.29 -35.06 10.35
CA PHE A 715 18.14 -34.10 11.05
C PHE A 715 19.31 -33.62 10.21
N ILE A 716 19.80 -32.42 10.52
CA ILE A 716 21.01 -31.85 9.90
C ILE A 716 21.94 -31.34 11.00
N ILE A 717 23.18 -31.81 10.96
CA ILE A 717 24.26 -31.30 11.81
C ILE A 717 25.23 -30.50 10.96
N GLU A 718 25.46 -29.24 11.30
CA GLU A 718 26.50 -28.41 10.68
C GLU A 718 27.77 -28.41 11.53
N ASN A 719 28.94 -28.42 10.87
CA ASN A 719 30.22 -28.20 11.53
C ASN A 719 31.32 -27.70 10.59
N VAL A 720 32.51 -27.41 11.16
CA VAL A 720 33.71 -27.07 10.40
C VAL A 720 34.18 -28.23 9.52
N GLU A 721 34.76 -27.92 8.35
CA GLU A 721 35.14 -28.93 7.33
C GLU A 721 36.07 -30.04 7.86
N GLY A 722 36.93 -29.72 8.84
CA GLY A 722 37.91 -30.65 9.38
C GLY A 722 37.31 -31.86 10.11
N ILE A 723 36.04 -31.78 10.55
CA ILE A 723 35.39 -32.86 11.31
C ILE A 723 35.32 -34.17 10.51
N LEU A 724 35.18 -34.10 9.19
CA LEU A 724 35.03 -35.29 8.34
C LEU A 724 36.34 -36.06 8.15
N ASN A 725 37.48 -35.39 8.31
CA ASN A 725 38.81 -35.96 8.06
C ASN A 725 39.64 -36.10 9.36
N TYR A 726 39.10 -35.68 10.50
CA TYR A 726 39.78 -35.73 11.78
C TYR A 726 40.13 -37.18 12.14
N ASN A 727 41.37 -37.42 12.60
CA ASN A 727 41.89 -38.76 12.90
C ASN A 727 41.72 -39.79 11.77
N GLY A 728 41.73 -39.38 10.50
CA GLY A 728 41.54 -40.29 9.37
C GLY A 728 40.08 -40.69 9.12
N GLY A 729 39.13 -39.93 9.67
CA GLY A 729 37.68 -40.16 9.48
C GLY A 729 36.99 -40.85 10.65
N THR A 730 37.70 -41.22 11.72
CA THR A 730 37.12 -41.96 12.84
C THR A 730 35.96 -41.22 13.51
N VAL A 731 36.03 -39.89 13.61
CA VAL A 731 34.96 -39.07 14.22
C VAL A 731 33.69 -39.10 13.38
N ARG A 732 33.83 -39.05 12.04
CA ARG A 732 32.69 -39.22 11.13
C ARG A 732 32.07 -40.59 11.32
N ASP A 733 32.89 -41.64 11.38
CA ASP A 733 32.41 -43.02 11.50
C ASP A 733 31.76 -43.28 12.87
N GLU A 734 32.27 -42.68 13.95
CA GLU A 734 31.62 -42.68 15.27
C GLU A 734 30.24 -42.02 15.24
N ILE A 735 30.10 -40.89 14.54
CA ILE A 735 28.81 -40.21 14.36
C ILE A 735 27.83 -41.11 13.57
N TYR A 736 28.29 -41.73 12.49
CA TYR A 736 27.47 -42.66 11.70
C TYR A 736 26.97 -43.82 12.58
N ASN A 737 27.89 -44.51 13.26
CA ASN A 737 27.56 -45.62 14.16
C ASN A 737 26.56 -45.23 15.26
N LEU A 738 26.72 -44.03 15.84
CA LEU A 738 25.85 -43.54 16.91
C LEU A 738 24.39 -43.39 16.45
N PHE A 739 24.16 -42.75 15.31
CA PHE A 739 22.79 -42.52 14.80
C PHE A 739 22.22 -43.74 14.06
N GLU A 740 23.05 -44.54 13.38
CA GLU A 740 22.63 -45.85 12.83
C GLU A 740 22.18 -46.80 13.93
N GLY A 741 22.81 -46.76 15.10
CA GLY A 741 22.41 -47.52 16.30
C GLY A 741 21.01 -47.20 16.83
N ILE A 742 20.41 -46.06 16.43
CA ILE A 742 19.01 -45.70 16.73
C ILE A 742 18.12 -45.68 15.46
N GLY A 743 18.57 -46.30 14.37
CA GLY A 743 17.75 -46.57 13.19
C GLY A 743 17.75 -45.50 12.10
N TYR A 744 18.70 -44.56 12.11
CA TYR A 744 18.86 -43.58 11.03
C TYR A 744 19.85 -44.06 9.96
N LYS A 745 19.65 -43.60 8.73
CA LYS A 745 20.65 -43.68 7.66
C LYS A 745 21.28 -42.30 7.47
N LEU A 746 22.60 -42.27 7.29
CA LEU A 746 23.35 -41.02 7.22
C LEU A 746 24.15 -40.90 5.93
N ASP A 747 24.30 -39.66 5.47
CA ASP A 747 25.42 -39.27 4.61
C ASP A 747 25.94 -37.89 5.01
N SER A 748 27.14 -37.54 4.56
CA SER A 748 27.79 -36.28 4.89
C SER A 748 28.52 -35.67 3.69
N LYS A 749 28.56 -34.34 3.64
CA LYS A 749 29.24 -33.62 2.56
C LYS A 749 29.78 -32.28 3.05
N VAL A 750 30.93 -31.88 2.48
CA VAL A 750 31.38 -30.48 2.57
C VAL A 750 30.66 -29.66 1.52
N LEU A 751 29.90 -28.67 1.95
CA LEU A 751 29.21 -27.71 1.08
C LEU A 751 29.96 -26.38 1.07
N LEU A 752 30.11 -25.78 -0.12
CA LEU A 752 30.64 -24.44 -0.31
C LEU A 752 29.47 -23.46 -0.46
N ALA A 753 29.37 -22.46 0.41
CA ALA A 753 28.24 -21.52 0.41
C ALA A 753 28.06 -20.78 -0.94
N ALA A 754 29.16 -20.50 -1.66
CA ALA A 754 29.14 -19.89 -2.99
C ALA A 754 28.40 -20.70 -4.05
N ASP A 755 28.39 -22.04 -3.93
CA ASP A 755 27.62 -22.92 -4.82
C ASP A 755 26.10 -22.72 -4.67
N TYR A 756 25.66 -21.99 -3.64
CA TYR A 756 24.26 -21.74 -3.33
C TYR A 756 23.91 -20.23 -3.35
N GLY A 757 24.72 -19.43 -4.04
CA GLY A 757 24.48 -17.99 -4.25
C GLY A 757 24.82 -17.12 -3.03
N VAL A 758 25.52 -17.66 -2.02
CA VAL A 758 26.07 -16.83 -0.94
C VAL A 758 27.37 -16.20 -1.44
N PRO A 759 27.58 -14.89 -1.29
CA PRO A 759 28.77 -14.18 -1.79
C PRO A 759 30.00 -14.42 -0.91
N GLN A 760 30.27 -15.69 -0.58
CA GLN A 760 31.31 -16.10 0.35
C GLN A 760 31.84 -17.51 0.05
N LEU A 761 33.17 -17.62 -0.02
CA LEU A 761 33.90 -18.89 -0.06
C LEU A 761 34.00 -19.47 1.35
N ARG A 762 32.91 -20.08 1.82
CA ARG A 762 32.81 -20.73 3.13
C ARG A 762 32.45 -22.20 2.98
N LYS A 763 33.37 -23.08 3.39
CA LYS A 763 33.18 -24.53 3.43
C LYS A 763 32.71 -24.97 4.81
N ARG A 764 31.70 -25.84 4.86
CA ARG A 764 31.17 -26.46 6.08
C ARG A 764 30.78 -27.91 5.82
N ALA A 765 31.05 -28.77 6.79
CA ALA A 765 30.62 -30.15 6.78
C ALA A 765 29.19 -30.23 7.27
N PHE A 766 28.35 -30.99 6.57
CA PHE A 766 27.00 -31.29 6.97
C PHE A 766 26.81 -32.80 7.07
N PHE A 767 26.18 -33.26 8.14
CA PHE A 767 25.66 -34.62 8.26
C PHE A 767 24.15 -34.58 8.08
N PHE A 768 23.63 -35.46 7.25
CA PHE A 768 22.21 -35.58 6.93
C PHE A 768 21.73 -36.94 7.42
N GLY A 769 20.79 -36.94 8.35
CA GLY A 769 20.17 -38.17 8.85
C GLY A 769 18.71 -38.27 8.46
N THR A 770 18.25 -39.45 8.08
CA THR A 770 16.83 -39.76 7.88
C THR A 770 16.45 -41.15 8.38
N ARG A 771 15.22 -41.29 8.87
CA ARG A 771 14.59 -42.62 9.10
C ARG A 771 13.60 -42.99 7.99
N LYS A 772 13.33 -42.10 7.05
CA LYS A 772 12.47 -42.38 5.90
C LYS A 772 13.17 -43.38 4.97
N SER A 773 12.39 -44.11 4.18
CA SER A 773 12.88 -45.08 3.20
C SER A 773 13.47 -44.41 1.95
N VAL A 774 14.40 -43.47 2.14
CA VAL A 774 15.13 -42.75 1.09
C VAL A 774 16.63 -42.89 1.28
N ASP A 775 17.40 -42.76 0.20
CA ASP A 775 18.86 -42.68 0.29
C ASP A 775 19.24 -41.35 0.96
N PRO A 776 20.00 -41.33 2.07
CA PRO A 776 20.42 -40.07 2.71
C PRO A 776 21.22 -39.15 1.78
N LYS A 777 21.85 -39.67 0.71
CA LYS A 777 22.47 -38.84 -0.36
C LYS A 777 21.49 -37.88 -1.01
N SER A 778 20.23 -38.28 -1.13
CA SER A 778 19.20 -37.45 -1.74
C SER A 778 18.93 -36.17 -0.96
N LEU A 779 19.25 -36.12 0.35
CA LEU A 779 19.09 -34.93 1.19
C LEU A 779 20.10 -33.83 0.87
N ILE A 780 21.16 -34.14 0.12
CA ILE A 780 22.21 -33.20 -0.24
C ILE A 780 21.73 -32.36 -1.44
N PRO A 781 21.56 -31.04 -1.31
CA PRO A 781 21.11 -30.21 -2.41
C PRO A 781 22.19 -30.10 -3.49
N SER A 782 21.78 -30.11 -4.76
CA SER A 782 22.67 -29.83 -5.88
C SER A 782 23.11 -28.36 -5.87
N PRO A 783 24.37 -28.05 -6.26
CA PRO A 783 24.81 -26.68 -6.49
C PRO A 783 23.88 -25.93 -7.43
N THR A 784 23.56 -24.67 -7.10
CA THR A 784 22.79 -23.76 -7.96
C THR A 784 23.67 -22.79 -8.73
N HIS A 785 24.93 -22.63 -8.32
CA HIS A 785 25.92 -21.75 -8.94
C HIS A 785 27.22 -22.52 -9.18
N SER A 786 28.08 -21.99 -10.05
CA SER A 786 29.38 -22.58 -10.39
C SER A 786 30.49 -21.52 -10.46
N PRO A 787 31.78 -21.92 -10.41
CA PRO A 787 32.90 -20.98 -10.53
C PRO A 787 32.81 -20.15 -11.82
N GLY A 788 32.67 -18.84 -11.68
CA GLY A 788 32.44 -17.89 -12.79
C GLY A 788 31.10 -17.16 -12.70
N ASP A 789 30.11 -17.77 -12.01
CA ASP A 789 28.77 -17.22 -11.77
C ASP A 789 28.50 -17.00 -10.27
N TYR A 790 29.54 -16.98 -9.45
CA TYR A 790 29.37 -16.72 -8.03
C TYR A 790 29.01 -15.27 -7.77
N THR A 791 28.02 -15.07 -6.90
CA THR A 791 27.66 -13.75 -6.37
C THR A 791 28.88 -13.08 -5.76
N SER A 792 29.16 -11.86 -6.18
CA SER A 792 30.34 -11.12 -5.73
C SER A 792 30.09 -10.33 -4.44
N THR A 793 31.14 -9.86 -3.78
CA THR A 793 30.98 -8.95 -2.64
C THR A 793 30.26 -7.67 -3.03
N TRP A 794 30.54 -7.15 -4.24
CA TRP A 794 29.90 -5.94 -4.73
C TRP A 794 28.42 -6.15 -4.99
N ASP A 795 28.02 -7.31 -5.52
CA ASP A 795 26.61 -7.64 -5.70
C ASP A 795 25.84 -7.62 -4.38
N ALA A 796 26.51 -7.84 -3.25
CA ALA A 796 25.88 -7.81 -1.93
C ALA A 796 25.77 -6.41 -1.32
N ILE A 797 26.73 -5.52 -1.57
CA ILE A 797 26.88 -4.28 -0.76
C ILE A 797 26.87 -2.97 -1.56
N SER A 798 26.84 -3.02 -2.89
CA SER A 798 27.01 -1.82 -3.74
C SER A 798 25.95 -0.73 -3.56
N ASP A 799 24.74 -1.09 -3.12
CA ASP A 799 23.62 -0.17 -2.90
C ASP A 799 23.62 0.49 -1.52
N LEU A 800 24.53 0.10 -0.62
CA LEU A 800 24.60 0.67 0.73
C LEU A 800 25.23 2.07 0.68
N PRO A 801 24.70 3.04 1.45
CA PRO A 801 25.25 4.38 1.51
C PRO A 801 26.76 4.36 1.85
N PRO A 802 27.60 5.06 1.09
CA PRO A 802 29.03 5.08 1.38
C PRO A 802 29.29 5.80 2.70
N ILE A 803 30.02 5.15 3.60
CA ILE A 803 30.46 5.72 4.88
C ILE A 803 31.96 5.47 5.10
N GLU A 804 32.62 6.38 5.80
CA GLU A 804 34.03 6.27 6.21
C GLU A 804 34.19 5.64 7.60
N SER A 805 35.43 5.51 8.08
CA SER A 805 35.69 4.96 9.42
C SER A 805 35.07 5.83 10.52
N GLY A 806 34.34 5.20 11.44
CA GLY A 806 33.66 5.86 12.55
C GLY A 806 32.31 6.51 12.21
N GLU A 807 31.88 6.43 10.95
CA GLU A 807 30.59 6.95 10.49
C GLU A 807 29.48 5.89 10.53
N GLY A 808 28.27 6.30 10.15
CA GLY A 808 27.09 5.45 10.07
C GLY A 808 26.30 5.36 11.37
N VAL A 809 25.17 4.66 11.32
CA VAL A 809 24.20 4.56 12.42
C VAL A 809 23.57 3.17 12.42
N ASP A 810 23.04 2.76 13.58
CA ASP A 810 22.38 1.46 13.72
C ASP A 810 21.00 1.42 13.05
N LEU A 811 20.40 2.59 12.77
CA LEU A 811 19.13 2.73 12.05
C LEU A 811 19.25 3.91 11.09
N LEU A 812 19.34 3.62 9.80
CA LEU A 812 19.45 4.61 8.73
C LEU A 812 18.22 4.53 7.83
N VAL A 813 17.51 5.65 7.64
CA VAL A 813 16.44 5.72 6.63
C VAL A 813 17.11 5.87 5.27
N LYS A 814 16.87 4.92 4.37
CA LYS A 814 17.49 4.87 3.04
C LYS A 814 16.57 5.52 2.00
N SER A 815 17.14 6.28 1.07
CA SER A 815 16.49 6.59 -0.21
C SER A 815 16.63 5.40 -1.17
N ASN A 816 15.66 5.18 -2.06
CA ASN A 816 15.78 4.10 -3.05
C ASN A 816 17.08 4.25 -3.86
N HIS A 817 17.84 3.15 -3.94
CA HIS A 817 19.01 3.08 -4.81
C HIS A 817 18.54 2.91 -6.26
N ALA A 818 19.24 3.53 -7.21
CA ALA A 818 18.82 3.58 -8.62
C ALA A 818 18.68 2.17 -9.24
N GLU A 819 19.56 1.25 -8.87
CA GLU A 819 19.58 -0.12 -9.39
C GLU A 819 19.94 -1.11 -8.28
N TYR A 820 19.24 -2.24 -8.20
CA TYR A 820 19.57 -3.32 -7.26
C TYR A 820 20.01 -4.56 -8.02
N THR A 821 21.00 -5.28 -7.50
CA THR A 821 21.36 -6.60 -8.04
C THR A 821 20.28 -7.62 -7.71
N SER A 822 20.21 -8.71 -8.48
CA SER A 822 19.32 -9.85 -8.20
C SER A 822 19.48 -10.38 -6.77
N TYR A 823 20.71 -10.35 -6.26
CA TYR A 823 21.03 -10.74 -4.89
C TYR A 823 20.45 -9.78 -3.85
N GLN A 824 20.62 -8.46 -4.03
CA GLN A 824 20.06 -7.44 -3.12
C GLN A 824 18.52 -7.51 -3.08
N LEU A 825 17.90 -7.72 -4.25
CA LEU A 825 16.45 -7.93 -4.35
C LEU A 825 16.00 -9.16 -3.54
N LYS A 826 16.74 -10.27 -3.63
CA LYS A 826 16.47 -11.50 -2.86
C LYS A 826 16.59 -11.30 -1.34
N LEU A 827 17.37 -10.32 -0.89
CA LEU A 827 17.49 -9.96 0.53
C LEU A 827 16.43 -8.94 1.00
N GLY A 828 15.62 -8.39 0.08
CA GLY A 828 14.57 -7.42 0.39
C GLY A 828 15.03 -5.95 0.35
N ALA A 829 16.18 -5.65 -0.27
CA ALA A 829 16.74 -4.29 -0.27
C ALA A 829 15.81 -3.21 -0.87
N GLN A 830 14.95 -3.59 -1.82
CA GLN A 830 14.00 -2.65 -2.46
C GLN A 830 12.75 -2.34 -1.62
N THR A 831 12.37 -3.23 -0.69
CA THR A 831 11.15 -3.08 0.12
C THR A 831 11.44 -2.50 1.50
N GLN A 832 12.71 -2.41 1.89
CA GLN A 832 13.15 -1.90 3.18
C GLN A 832 13.58 -0.44 3.10
N ASN A 833 12.80 0.44 3.75
CA ASN A 833 13.13 1.87 3.88
C ASN A 833 14.14 2.15 5.01
N ILE A 834 14.51 1.12 5.78
CA ILE A 834 15.41 1.22 6.92
C ILE A 834 16.55 0.22 6.75
N ILE A 835 17.78 0.71 6.84
CA ILE A 835 18.98 -0.11 6.96
C ILE A 835 19.35 -0.21 8.44
N TYR A 836 19.38 -1.42 8.96
CA TYR A 836 19.87 -1.70 10.31
C TYR A 836 21.37 -2.00 10.33
N ASN A 837 22.03 -1.65 11.44
CA ASN A 837 23.41 -2.01 11.77
C ASN A 837 24.46 -1.60 10.71
N HIS A 838 24.23 -0.51 9.97
CA HIS A 838 25.19 0.04 9.00
C HIS A 838 26.06 1.13 9.63
N LYS A 839 26.92 0.69 10.54
CA LYS A 839 27.84 1.53 11.31
C LYS A 839 29.26 1.01 11.19
N ALA A 840 30.19 1.89 10.79
CA ALA A 840 31.59 1.56 10.65
C ALA A 840 32.33 1.58 11.99
N SER A 841 33.37 0.77 12.11
CA SER A 841 34.29 0.85 13.25
C SER A 841 35.15 2.12 13.15
N SER A 842 35.42 2.74 14.29
CA SER A 842 36.36 3.86 14.41
C SER A 842 37.80 3.33 14.51
N HIS A 843 38.56 3.49 13.44
CA HIS A 843 39.95 3.05 13.34
C HIS A 843 40.92 4.17 13.72
N SER A 844 42.08 3.83 14.29
CA SER A 844 43.12 4.83 14.57
C SER A 844 43.69 5.43 13.28
N LYS A 845 44.27 6.64 13.36
CA LYS A 845 44.93 7.27 12.20
C LYS A 845 45.98 6.37 11.56
N GLU A 846 46.81 5.72 12.39
CA GLU A 846 47.81 4.74 11.94
C GLU A 846 47.18 3.55 11.20
N THR A 847 46.05 3.04 11.70
CA THR A 847 45.31 1.96 11.03
C THR A 847 44.79 2.41 9.67
N ILE A 848 44.23 3.61 9.58
CA ILE A 848 43.71 4.18 8.32
C ILE A 848 44.86 4.37 7.31
N GLU A 849 46.00 4.93 7.72
CA GLU A 849 47.18 5.09 6.85
C GLU A 849 47.66 3.74 6.32
N LYS A 850 47.70 2.71 7.17
CA LYS A 850 48.03 1.36 6.73
C LYS A 850 46.99 0.79 5.75
N LEU A 851 45.69 1.01 5.98
CA LEU A 851 44.63 0.53 5.09
C LEU A 851 44.68 1.17 3.69
N LYS A 852 45.10 2.45 3.59
CA LYS A 852 45.31 3.14 2.32
C LYS A 852 46.37 2.46 1.42
N LEU A 853 47.37 1.82 2.03
CA LEU A 853 48.44 1.13 1.31
C LEU A 853 48.03 -0.25 0.80
N ILE A 854 46.91 -0.80 1.28
CA ILE A 854 46.45 -2.14 0.92
C ILE A 854 45.48 -2.03 -0.24
N ASN A 855 45.93 -2.37 -1.44
CA ASN A 855 45.11 -2.39 -2.65
C ASN A 855 44.11 -3.57 -2.68
N SER A 856 43.14 -3.53 -3.59
CA SER A 856 42.13 -4.60 -3.77
C SER A 856 42.79 -5.98 -3.90
N GLY A 857 42.31 -6.96 -3.12
CA GLY A 857 42.84 -8.33 -3.09
C GLY A 857 44.17 -8.52 -2.37
N LYS A 858 44.88 -7.43 -2.03
CA LYS A 858 46.13 -7.47 -1.27
C LYS A 858 45.86 -7.62 0.24
N LYS A 859 46.89 -8.06 0.95
CA LYS A 859 46.92 -8.29 2.40
C LYS A 859 48.23 -7.76 2.98
N GLN A 860 48.40 -7.87 4.29
CA GLN A 860 49.62 -7.37 4.94
C GLN A 860 50.91 -7.96 4.38
N SER A 861 50.94 -9.24 3.97
CA SER A 861 52.13 -9.88 3.41
C SER A 861 52.58 -9.27 2.06
N ASP A 862 51.73 -8.45 1.44
CA ASP A 862 52.05 -7.69 0.22
C ASP A 862 52.64 -6.30 0.53
N LEU A 863 52.72 -5.90 1.81
CA LEU A 863 53.34 -4.66 2.27
C LEU A 863 54.82 -4.88 2.68
N PRO A 864 55.64 -3.82 2.81
CA PRO A 864 56.98 -3.91 3.37
C PRO A 864 57.01 -4.53 4.78
N GLU A 865 58.06 -5.32 5.06
CA GLU A 865 58.17 -6.16 6.28
C GLU A 865 58.06 -5.37 7.59
N HIS A 866 58.59 -4.13 7.63
CA HIS A 866 58.49 -3.25 8.80
C HIS A 866 57.04 -2.84 9.15
N MET A 867 56.09 -2.99 8.21
CA MET A 867 54.66 -2.73 8.43
C MET A 867 53.89 -3.99 8.84
N HIS A 868 54.56 -5.14 8.99
CA HIS A 868 53.91 -6.38 9.35
C HIS A 868 53.58 -6.42 10.85
N THR A 869 52.35 -6.82 11.19
CA THR A 869 51.94 -7.21 12.53
C THR A 869 52.13 -8.71 12.75
N LYS A 870 52.37 -9.13 14.00
CA LYS A 870 52.52 -10.54 14.44
C LYS A 870 51.19 -11.33 14.41
N SER A 871 50.38 -11.18 13.36
CA SER A 871 49.11 -11.90 13.25
C SER A 871 49.32 -13.32 12.73
N VAL A 872 48.61 -14.27 13.35
CA VAL A 872 48.59 -15.70 12.94
C VAL A 872 47.63 -15.97 11.78
N HIS A 873 46.82 -14.98 11.37
CA HIS A 873 45.83 -15.16 10.31
C HIS A 873 46.41 -14.84 8.93
N SER A 874 46.36 -15.80 8.01
CA SER A 874 46.89 -15.64 6.64
C SER A 874 46.21 -14.54 5.81
N GLY A 875 45.00 -14.14 6.21
CA GLY A 875 44.21 -13.07 5.58
C GLY A 875 44.38 -11.69 6.20
N SER A 876 45.28 -11.51 7.18
CA SER A 876 45.41 -10.27 7.96
C SER A 876 45.53 -9.02 7.11
N TRP A 877 44.76 -8.01 7.49
CA TRP A 877 44.62 -6.72 6.80
C TRP A 877 44.13 -6.82 5.35
N GLY A 878 43.54 -7.95 4.96
CA GLY A 878 43.16 -8.17 3.56
C GLY A 878 41.99 -7.30 3.10
N ARG A 879 42.13 -6.68 1.93
CA ARG A 879 41.04 -5.99 1.21
C ARG A 879 40.25 -6.96 0.34
N MET A 880 38.93 -6.93 0.47
CA MET A 880 38.03 -7.71 -0.37
C MET A 880 38.10 -7.24 -1.83
N GLU A 881 37.84 -8.15 -2.76
CA GLU A 881 37.77 -7.84 -4.20
C GLU A 881 36.32 -7.67 -4.60
N LYS A 882 35.98 -6.57 -5.29
CA LYS A 882 34.60 -6.25 -5.67
C LYS A 882 33.88 -7.40 -6.38
N HIS A 883 34.48 -7.89 -7.46
CA HIS A 883 33.87 -8.86 -8.39
C HIS A 883 34.23 -10.31 -8.06
N LYS A 884 34.59 -10.59 -6.81
CA LYS A 884 34.76 -11.96 -6.30
C LYS A 884 33.98 -12.14 -5.01
N PRO A 885 33.60 -13.38 -4.65
CA PRO A 885 33.01 -13.65 -3.35
C PRO A 885 33.99 -13.33 -2.21
N ALA A 886 33.46 -13.00 -1.03
CA ALA A 886 34.28 -12.81 0.16
C ALA A 886 34.97 -14.12 0.57
N PHE A 887 36.07 -14.02 1.30
CA PHE A 887 36.57 -15.18 2.05
C PHE A 887 35.70 -15.42 3.29
N THR A 888 35.90 -16.57 3.94
CA THR A 888 35.14 -16.92 5.15
C THR A 888 35.18 -15.80 6.19
N LEU A 889 34.01 -15.24 6.53
CA LEU A 889 33.88 -14.27 7.60
C LEU A 889 34.11 -14.95 8.95
N THR A 890 34.96 -14.33 9.77
CA THR A 890 35.23 -14.76 11.15
C THR A 890 34.33 -14.02 12.14
N THR A 891 34.41 -14.36 13.42
CA THR A 891 33.61 -13.72 14.49
C THR A 891 34.02 -12.29 14.82
N ARG A 892 35.11 -11.77 14.22
CA ARG A 892 35.62 -10.42 14.46
C ARG A 892 35.65 -9.62 13.16
N ILE A 893 34.59 -8.87 12.92
CA ILE A 893 34.41 -8.06 11.70
C ILE A 893 34.93 -6.61 11.83
N ASN A 894 35.40 -6.22 13.01
CA ASN A 894 35.86 -4.85 13.31
C ASN A 894 37.38 -4.70 13.38
N THR A 895 38.14 -5.80 13.29
CA THR A 895 39.58 -5.79 13.55
C THR A 895 40.36 -6.19 12.29
N PRO A 896 40.95 -5.25 11.52
CA PRO A 896 41.60 -5.55 10.24
C PRO A 896 42.63 -6.69 10.29
N SER A 897 43.33 -6.86 11.41
CA SER A 897 44.38 -7.88 11.57
C SER A 897 43.89 -9.33 11.66
N VAL A 898 42.58 -9.60 11.67
CA VAL A 898 42.03 -10.96 11.90
C VAL A 898 41.46 -11.64 10.67
N GLY A 899 41.58 -11.03 9.48
CA GLY A 899 41.11 -11.63 8.23
C GLY A 899 40.99 -10.64 7.09
N ARG A 900 40.43 -11.13 5.97
CA ARG A 900 40.17 -10.33 4.76
C ARG A 900 38.81 -9.66 4.87
N ILE A 901 38.72 -8.67 5.75
CA ILE A 901 37.46 -7.99 6.13
C ILE A 901 37.48 -6.49 5.82
N VAL A 902 38.49 -6.00 5.11
CA VAL A 902 38.57 -4.60 4.69
C VAL A 902 37.65 -4.39 3.49
N HIS A 903 36.83 -3.34 3.54
CA HIS A 903 35.84 -3.00 2.52
C HIS A 903 36.50 -2.88 1.13
N PRO A 904 35.84 -3.28 0.02
CA PRO A 904 36.43 -3.25 -1.32
C PRO A 904 37.03 -1.89 -1.73
N GLU A 905 36.38 -0.77 -1.37
CA GLU A 905 36.86 0.59 -1.66
C GLU A 905 37.30 1.43 -0.45
N LYS A 906 36.48 1.47 0.61
CA LYS A 906 36.69 2.34 1.77
C LYS A 906 37.85 1.90 2.66
N ASN A 907 38.50 2.85 3.33
CA ASN A 907 39.64 2.59 4.24
C ASN A 907 39.15 2.22 5.65
N ARG A 908 38.29 1.21 5.71
CA ARG A 908 37.69 0.66 6.94
C ARG A 908 37.41 -0.83 6.76
N THR A 909 37.21 -1.52 7.88
CA THR A 909 36.55 -2.84 7.86
C THR A 909 35.11 -2.72 7.38
N ILE A 910 34.54 -3.85 6.97
CA ILE A 910 33.11 -3.96 6.67
C ILE A 910 32.24 -3.63 7.90
N THR A 911 31.05 -3.11 7.64
CA THR A 911 30.01 -2.88 8.66
C THR A 911 29.29 -4.19 9.02
N PRO A 912 28.58 -4.25 10.16
CA PRO A 912 27.73 -5.39 10.47
C PRO A 912 26.68 -5.69 9.39
N ARG A 913 26.04 -4.66 8.80
CA ARG A 913 25.10 -4.85 7.69
C ARG A 913 25.76 -5.47 6.45
N GLU A 914 26.94 -4.96 6.06
CA GLU A 914 27.71 -5.52 4.94
C GLU A 914 28.06 -6.99 5.21
N ALA A 915 28.51 -7.31 6.43
CA ALA A 915 28.81 -8.68 6.84
C ALA A 915 27.55 -9.57 6.84
N ALA A 916 26.41 -9.06 7.30
CA ALA A 916 25.13 -9.76 7.32
C ALA A 916 24.66 -10.11 5.90
N ARG A 917 24.75 -9.16 4.96
CA ARG A 917 24.46 -9.42 3.55
C ARG A 917 25.44 -10.41 2.93
N ILE A 918 26.73 -10.32 3.24
CA ILE A 918 27.70 -11.33 2.77
C ILE A 918 27.37 -12.74 3.31
N GLN A 919 26.78 -12.83 4.50
CA GLN A 919 26.29 -14.07 5.10
C GLN A 919 24.87 -14.45 4.62
N SER A 920 24.25 -13.64 3.77
CA SER A 920 22.88 -13.79 3.20
C SER A 920 21.70 -13.61 4.16
N PHE A 921 21.89 -12.83 5.23
CA PHE A 921 20.77 -12.39 6.07
C PHE A 921 19.89 -11.38 5.33
N PRO A 922 18.56 -11.45 5.50
CA PRO A 922 17.62 -10.43 5.02
C PRO A 922 17.94 -9.02 5.52
N ASP A 923 17.49 -8.01 4.77
CA ASP A 923 17.73 -6.61 5.11
C ASP A 923 16.93 -6.11 6.32
N ASP A 924 15.78 -6.72 6.59
CA ASP A 924 14.98 -6.48 7.80
C ASP A 924 15.51 -7.22 9.04
N PHE A 925 16.52 -8.09 8.89
CA PHE A 925 17.10 -8.81 10.01
C PHE A 925 17.91 -7.86 10.91
N VAL A 926 17.53 -7.77 12.19
CA VAL A 926 18.10 -6.84 13.17
C VAL A 926 19.05 -7.56 14.11
N PHE A 927 20.30 -7.10 14.19
CA PHE A 927 21.27 -7.61 15.17
C PHE A 927 21.32 -6.71 16.42
N ILE A 928 21.28 -7.33 17.59
CA ILE A 928 21.34 -6.66 18.89
C ILE A 928 22.69 -6.96 19.56
N GLY A 929 23.32 -5.92 20.13
CA GLY A 929 24.56 -6.01 20.88
C GLY A 929 25.65 -5.08 20.38
N GLY A 930 26.82 -5.10 21.03
CA GLY A 930 28.00 -4.39 20.54
C GLY A 930 28.57 -5.05 19.28
N ILE A 931 29.42 -4.32 18.54
CA ILE A 931 29.99 -4.81 17.27
C ILE A 931 30.74 -6.16 17.42
N THR A 932 31.34 -6.43 18.59
CA THR A 932 31.99 -7.70 18.88
C THR A 932 30.97 -8.84 19.02
N THR A 933 29.86 -8.62 19.71
CA THR A 933 28.77 -9.60 19.86
C THR A 933 28.09 -9.84 18.50
N ILE A 934 27.80 -8.78 17.74
CA ILE A 934 27.20 -8.90 16.41
C ILE A 934 28.15 -9.62 15.44
N GLY A 935 29.45 -9.33 15.49
CA GLY A 935 30.46 -10.07 14.70
C GLY A 935 30.45 -11.56 14.98
N LYS A 936 30.33 -11.97 16.25
CA LYS A 936 30.20 -13.38 16.64
C LYS A 936 28.92 -14.01 16.07
N GLN A 937 27.79 -13.31 16.19
CA GLN A 937 26.49 -13.75 15.67
C GLN A 937 26.55 -14.04 14.16
N ILE A 938 27.08 -13.10 13.37
CA ILE A 938 27.17 -13.23 11.91
C ILE A 938 28.20 -14.31 11.52
N GLY A 939 29.39 -14.31 12.15
CA GLY A 939 30.47 -15.23 11.79
C GLY A 939 30.19 -16.71 12.14
N ASN A 940 29.43 -16.95 13.21
CA ASN A 940 29.04 -18.29 13.65
C ASN A 940 27.83 -18.84 12.86
N ALA A 941 26.96 -17.98 12.34
CA ALA A 941 25.74 -18.41 11.68
C ALA A 941 26.00 -19.29 10.45
N VAL A 942 25.07 -20.22 10.19
CA VAL A 942 24.87 -20.80 8.86
C VAL A 942 24.20 -19.76 7.97
N SER A 943 24.64 -19.64 6.72
CA SER A 943 24.08 -18.68 5.78
C SER A 943 22.61 -18.99 5.46
N PRO A 944 21.67 -18.04 5.64
CA PRO A 944 20.25 -18.32 5.41
C PRO A 944 19.90 -18.86 4.02
N LEU A 945 20.57 -18.41 2.96
CA LEU A 945 20.33 -18.95 1.62
C LEU A 945 20.76 -20.41 1.48
N LEU A 946 21.88 -20.81 2.10
CA LEU A 946 22.29 -22.22 2.12
C LEU A 946 21.27 -23.04 2.91
N ALA A 947 20.88 -22.58 4.10
CA ALA A 947 19.86 -23.23 4.92
C ALA A 947 18.51 -23.38 4.18
N GLU A 948 18.11 -22.38 3.39
CA GLU A 948 16.91 -22.44 2.54
C GLU A 948 17.00 -23.56 1.49
N GLN A 949 18.16 -23.75 0.86
CA GLN A 949 18.35 -24.84 -0.11
C GLN A 949 18.30 -26.23 0.55
N LEU A 950 18.85 -26.37 1.77
CA LEU A 950 18.75 -27.60 2.55
C LEU A 950 17.27 -27.94 2.86
N ALA A 951 16.50 -26.94 3.29
CA ALA A 951 15.09 -27.11 3.59
C ALA A 951 14.25 -27.45 2.34
N LYS A 952 14.49 -26.76 1.21
CA LYS A 952 13.83 -27.04 -0.07
C LYS A 952 14.10 -28.47 -0.56
N GLN A 953 15.30 -28.98 -0.36
CA GLN A 953 15.63 -30.36 -0.72
C GLN A 953 14.82 -31.37 0.10
N ILE A 954 14.67 -31.16 1.41
CA ILE A 954 13.83 -32.01 2.27
C ILE A 954 12.36 -31.95 1.83
N LEU A 955 11.83 -30.76 1.56
CA LEU A 955 10.45 -30.59 1.12
C LEU A 955 10.15 -31.28 -0.22
N ASN A 956 11.10 -31.21 -1.17
CA ASN A 956 10.99 -31.93 -2.45
C ASN A 956 10.94 -33.46 -2.22
N ILE A 957 11.74 -33.98 -1.28
CA ILE A 957 11.70 -35.40 -0.94
C ILE A 957 10.36 -35.79 -0.32
N GLU A 958 9.84 -35.00 0.63
CA GLU A 958 8.52 -35.25 1.23
C GLU A 958 7.40 -35.20 0.18
N GLU A 959 7.48 -34.28 -0.78
CA GLU A 959 6.56 -34.22 -1.92
C GLU A 959 6.64 -35.49 -2.79
N GLN A 960 7.85 -35.96 -3.12
CA GLN A 960 8.04 -37.21 -3.87
C GLN A 960 7.54 -38.44 -3.10
N LEU A 961 7.72 -38.49 -1.79
CA LEU A 961 7.21 -39.56 -0.94
C LEU A 961 5.68 -39.55 -0.86
N GLY A 962 5.06 -38.36 -0.92
CA GLY A 962 3.59 -38.19 -0.96
C GLY A 962 2.96 -38.51 -2.32
N LEU A 963 3.68 -38.32 -3.43
CA LEU A 963 3.23 -38.66 -4.79
C LEU A 963 3.32 -40.16 -5.10
N ASN A 964 4.12 -40.92 -4.34
CA ASN A 964 4.30 -42.36 -4.53
C ASN A 964 3.26 -43.22 -3.79
N PHE A 965 2.26 -42.60 -3.17
CA PHE A 965 1.08 -43.27 -2.60
C PHE A 965 -0.21 -42.58 -3.07
N SER A 966 -0.59 -42.86 -4.31
CA SER A 966 -1.95 -42.66 -4.83
C SER A 966 -2.41 -43.93 -5.53
#